data_AF-A0A8D8YFJ0-F1
#
_entry.id   AF-A0A8D8YFJ0-F1
#
_cell.length_a   1.000
_cell.length_b   1.000
_cell.length_c   1.000
_cell.angle_alpha   90.00
_cell.angle_beta   90.00
_cell.angle_gamma   90.00
#
_symmetry.space_group_name_H-M   'P 1'
#
loop_
_entity.id
_entity.type
_entity.pdbx_description
1 polymer ?
#
loop_
_entity_poly.entity_id
_entity_poly.type
_entity_poly.pdbx_seq_one_letter_code
_entity_poly.pdbx_strand_id
1 'polypeptide(L)'
;MLVIFSATLFLLLLVQYSNATLNQDPLQHEEQLPRLFNLVSNNGTQNENVSLLGNHSLAMEHWTKRKSLKTLLINEVAKFHEVEGQDDYDDLDLTLGNEVNPQPGDGNTDKNITDKISNVLIDVVLGLGVPRMTLISDDMNGNVTKNNLLRDLQNGGLSLSHYFFNSTRDMKYLVQDVERWHNKLRKLVYVIYVRKFYMEQIILKIRQSDSMIRRQIVYIFISSEPKLSRFFQENILEAMKIIVISKSRPGVYEILYNQASSNSRGSLERVNWWSLTPIKKGLFQYPLLPPASKVYSNFHARTLFIPILHKPPWNFVYYSNDTIISIQSGRDDKLLSLLASKLNFRYNFTDPPERNQASALGLVINREADMFMGDLTLTYERNQVVEFTFFTLADSEAFLTHAPGTLNEALALLRPFHWKVWPPLILSAVVAGPVLYLIIKLQLRWRTVNVSQSNLDRLFSDCVWFILVILLKQNGKFPSYTTTGRMMALLFSLSATYVIVDYYSATLTSILAKPQKEQPIRNMEQLVDVMRSKEYQTFVEKNSASQSMLENGTGELVKDLWRLMRRQQTYLVDSNEEAMLLVRDRDDHVLLGGRETLFYDAKRFGSHYYHLGEKLNTRYSAVAVQMGCPYMENFNIILLRLFEAGIIDKITDDEYRDLVNQVQISSTSLSTASSADSAAIDNAAADVSSSTEDDNDGESVSKTSDETDEKKMKPLSMKPLQGCFYILLIGYILSTIVFLTEYLKDSPTPDEDLTKVAAYYTPPPPDIYAISRQLLYNMRRHHTRRIKEPDTIPARRSLWRQFWVWRQRK
;
A
#
# COMPACT_ATOMS: atom_id res chain seq x y z
N MET A 1 -37.78 -6.13 13.68
CA MET A 1 -38.33 -7.30 14.41
C MET A 1 -38.47 -7.01 15.89
N LEU A 2 -37.39 -6.92 16.69
CA LEU A 2 -37.47 -6.61 18.13
C LEU A 2 -38.21 -5.29 18.45
N VAL A 3 -38.06 -4.26 17.61
CA VAL A 3 -38.79 -2.98 17.76
C VAL A 3 -40.27 -3.11 17.42
N ILE A 4 -40.62 -3.92 16.40
CA ILE A 4 -42.03 -4.16 16.03
C ILE A 4 -42.69 -5.05 17.08
N PHE A 5 -41.98 -6.05 17.58
CA PHE A 5 -42.43 -6.94 18.65
C PHE A 5 -42.58 -6.18 19.99
N SER A 6 -41.62 -5.31 20.31
CA SER A 6 -41.65 -4.40 21.47
C SER A 6 -42.80 -3.39 21.34
N ALA A 7 -43.02 -2.82 20.16
CA ALA A 7 -44.15 -1.92 19.92
C ALA A 7 -45.49 -2.65 20.02
N THR A 8 -45.61 -3.87 19.48
CA THR A 8 -46.84 -4.67 19.61
C THR A 8 -47.10 -5.14 21.04
N LEU A 9 -46.06 -5.45 21.81
CA LEU A 9 -46.16 -5.82 23.23
C LEU A 9 -46.54 -4.60 24.08
N PHE A 10 -45.92 -3.44 23.83
CA PHE A 10 -46.25 -2.17 24.46
C PHE A 10 -47.68 -1.72 24.14
N LEU A 11 -48.17 -2.02 22.93
CA LEU A 11 -49.55 -1.75 22.52
C LEU A 11 -50.56 -2.71 23.14
N LEU A 12 -50.23 -3.99 23.28
CA LEU A 12 -51.05 -4.94 24.04
C LEU A 12 -51.16 -4.52 25.51
N LEU A 13 -50.07 -4.02 26.09
CA LEU A 13 -50.05 -3.46 27.44
C LEU A 13 -50.88 -2.16 27.56
N LEU A 14 -50.82 -1.27 26.55
CA LEU A 14 -51.68 -0.08 26.51
C LEU A 14 -53.16 -0.40 26.30
N VAL A 15 -53.49 -1.44 25.52
CA VAL A 15 -54.88 -1.91 25.40
C VAL A 15 -55.38 -2.56 26.70
N GLN A 16 -54.53 -3.30 27.41
CA GLN A 16 -54.86 -3.79 28.75
C GLN A 16 -55.05 -2.65 29.75
N TYR A 17 -54.20 -1.60 29.68
CA TYR A 17 -54.30 -0.41 30.54
C TYR A 17 -55.56 0.42 30.24
N SER A 18 -55.94 0.55 28.97
CA SER A 18 -57.20 1.18 28.55
C SER A 18 -58.45 0.37 28.96
N ASN A 19 -58.33 -0.95 29.13
CA ASN A 19 -59.43 -1.78 29.63
C ASN A 19 -59.62 -1.65 31.15
N ALA A 20 -58.55 -1.36 31.90
CA ALA A 20 -58.63 -1.16 33.35
C ALA A 20 -59.34 0.15 33.73
N THR A 21 -59.35 1.14 32.84
CA THR A 21 -59.94 2.47 33.08
C THR A 21 -61.43 2.60 32.74
N LEU A 22 -62.03 1.56 32.15
CA LEU A 22 -63.43 1.59 31.67
C LEU A 22 -64.43 0.85 32.58
N ASN A 23 -63.99 0.24 33.69
CA ASN A 23 -64.85 -0.62 34.54
C ASN A 23 -64.88 -0.28 36.04
N GLN A 24 -64.35 0.84 36.53
CA GLN A 24 -64.46 1.23 37.94
C GLN A 24 -64.58 2.75 38.14
N ASP A 25 -65.33 3.15 39.18
CA ASP A 25 -65.64 4.52 39.58
C ASP A 25 -64.38 5.37 39.87
N PRO A 26 -64.43 6.71 39.68
CA PRO A 26 -63.24 7.57 39.53
C PRO A 26 -62.66 8.09 40.85
N LEU A 27 -62.83 7.39 41.97
CA LEU A 27 -62.38 7.85 43.29
C LEU A 27 -61.77 6.70 44.08
N GLN A 28 -60.54 6.33 43.74
CA GLN A 28 -59.50 5.72 44.58
C GLN A 28 -58.50 5.00 43.68
N HIS A 29 -57.52 5.71 43.10
CA HIS A 29 -56.20 5.18 42.75
C HIS A 29 -55.33 6.29 42.12
N GLU A 30 -54.95 7.28 42.93
CA GLU A 30 -53.88 8.24 42.58
C GLU A 30 -52.51 7.81 43.13
N GLU A 31 -52.32 6.52 43.45
CA GLU A 31 -51.14 6.06 44.19
C GLU A 31 -50.43 4.81 43.66
N GLN A 32 -50.67 4.38 42.40
CA GLN A 32 -49.99 3.20 41.83
C GLN A 32 -49.20 3.42 40.52
N LEU A 33 -49.15 4.63 39.99
CA LEU A 33 -48.29 4.96 38.84
C LEU A 33 -46.77 4.97 39.12
N PRO A 34 -46.25 5.21 40.35
CA PRO A 34 -44.80 5.17 40.59
C PRO A 34 -44.18 3.77 40.78
N ARG A 35 -44.98 2.70 40.97
CA ARG A 35 -44.43 1.36 41.29
C ARG A 35 -44.22 0.45 40.07
N LEU A 36 -44.92 0.66 38.96
CA LEU A 36 -44.71 -0.12 37.72
C LEU A 36 -43.56 0.42 36.87
N PHE A 37 -43.25 1.72 36.94
CA PHE A 37 -42.04 2.28 36.33
C PHE A 37 -40.76 1.74 36.99
N ASN A 38 -40.81 1.44 38.29
CA ASN A 38 -39.68 0.88 39.04
C ASN A 38 -39.46 -0.63 38.82
N LEU A 39 -40.42 -1.38 38.27
CA LEU A 39 -40.23 -2.80 37.95
C LEU A 39 -39.71 -3.06 36.53
N VAL A 40 -39.92 -2.12 35.60
CA VAL A 40 -39.26 -2.15 34.28
C VAL A 40 -37.87 -1.51 34.34
N SER A 41 -37.63 -0.60 35.29
CA SER A 41 -36.31 -0.04 35.57
C SER A 41 -35.36 -1.02 36.29
N ASN A 42 -35.86 -1.97 37.10
CA ASN A 42 -35.02 -2.83 37.95
C ASN A 42 -34.75 -4.25 37.46
N ASN A 43 -35.32 -4.67 36.31
CA ASN A 43 -34.96 -5.95 35.69
C ASN A 43 -33.94 -5.81 34.54
N GLY A 44 -33.31 -4.64 34.39
CA GLY A 44 -32.21 -4.39 33.44
C GLY A 44 -30.80 -4.51 34.04
N THR A 45 -30.68 -4.84 35.33
CA THR A 45 -29.39 -4.85 36.02
C THR A 45 -29.24 -6.08 36.92
N GLN A 46 -28.98 -7.24 36.33
CA GLN A 46 -27.97 -8.18 36.84
C GLN A 46 -27.71 -9.30 35.83
N ASN A 47 -26.42 -9.49 35.55
CA ASN A 47 -25.78 -10.69 35.00
C ASN A 47 -25.97 -10.99 33.51
N GLU A 48 -25.19 -10.31 32.68
CA GLU A 48 -24.13 -10.91 31.87
C GLU A 48 -23.31 -9.78 31.22
N ASN A 49 -22.20 -9.40 31.85
CA ASN A 49 -21.11 -8.63 31.25
C ASN A 49 -19.85 -8.79 32.14
N VAL A 50 -19.32 -10.02 32.16
CA VAL A 50 -17.91 -10.29 32.46
C VAL A 50 -17.32 -10.93 31.22
N SER A 51 -16.90 -10.07 30.31
CA SER A 51 -15.93 -10.25 29.23
C SER A 51 -16.23 -9.13 28.22
N LEU A 52 -15.19 -8.52 27.64
CA LEU A 52 -15.27 -7.44 26.63
C LEU A 52 -15.32 -5.98 27.12
N LEU A 53 -14.68 -5.68 28.25
CA LEU A 53 -14.19 -4.32 28.55
C LEU A 53 -12.70 -4.33 28.97
N GLY A 54 -11.94 -5.27 28.42
CA GLY A 54 -10.48 -5.37 28.55
C GLY A 54 -9.68 -4.84 27.35
N ASN A 55 -10.33 -4.23 26.35
CA ASN A 55 -9.66 -3.91 25.06
C ASN A 55 -9.51 -2.42 24.73
N HIS A 56 -9.85 -1.51 25.66
CA HIS A 56 -9.60 -0.07 25.45
C HIS A 56 -8.41 0.51 26.24
N SER A 57 -7.80 -0.24 27.17
CA SER A 57 -6.47 0.11 27.70
C SER A 57 -5.33 -0.44 26.83
N LEU A 58 -5.56 -1.52 26.08
CA LEU A 58 -4.60 -2.10 25.12
C LEU A 58 -4.34 -1.17 23.92
N ALA A 59 -5.30 -0.35 23.50
CA ALA A 59 -5.08 0.60 22.40
C ALA A 59 -4.18 1.78 22.79
N MET A 60 -4.22 2.20 24.07
CA MET A 60 -3.33 3.24 24.60
C MET A 60 -1.94 2.69 24.94
N GLU A 61 -1.85 1.42 25.32
CA GLU A 61 -0.60 0.68 25.53
C GLU A 61 0.12 0.32 24.21
N HIS A 62 -0.63 0.16 23.11
CA HIS A 62 -0.09 0.05 21.75
C HIS A 62 0.38 1.40 21.18
N TRP A 63 -0.14 2.52 21.68
CA TRP A 63 0.28 3.87 21.28
C TRP A 63 1.55 4.31 22.02
N THR A 64 1.70 3.96 23.30
CA THR A 64 2.95 4.15 24.06
C THR A 64 4.07 3.19 23.62
N LYS A 65 3.74 1.99 23.13
CA LYS A 65 4.72 1.09 22.45
C LYS A 65 5.24 1.62 21.11
N ARG A 66 4.50 2.46 20.38
CA ARG A 66 4.99 3.12 19.15
C ARG A 66 5.99 4.25 19.41
N LYS A 67 5.91 4.92 20.56
CA LYS A 67 6.93 5.89 21.01
C LYS A 67 8.18 5.19 21.53
N SER A 68 8.02 4.00 22.14
CA SER A 68 9.11 3.14 22.61
C SER A 68 9.92 2.50 21.47
N LEU A 69 9.29 2.17 20.32
CA LEU A 69 10.01 1.64 19.15
C LEU A 69 10.87 2.68 18.42
N LYS A 70 10.55 3.98 18.52
CA LYS A 70 11.44 5.06 18.06
C LYS A 70 12.68 5.19 18.95
N THR A 71 12.55 5.03 20.27
CA THR A 71 13.69 5.03 21.20
C THR A 71 14.47 3.71 21.21
N LEU A 72 13.85 2.58 20.85
CA LEU A 72 14.53 1.29 20.69
C LEU A 72 15.33 1.20 19.38
N LEU A 73 14.82 1.77 18.27
CA LEU A 73 15.59 1.93 17.02
C LEU A 73 16.73 2.93 17.16
N ILE A 74 16.53 4.01 17.93
CA ILE A 74 17.61 4.96 18.26
C ILE A 74 18.66 4.30 19.18
N ASN A 75 18.27 3.40 20.09
CA ASN A 75 19.21 2.69 20.97
C ASN A 75 19.89 1.46 20.32
N GLU A 76 19.28 0.81 19.32
CA GLU A 76 19.96 -0.25 18.54
C GLU A 76 20.92 0.33 17.49
N VAL A 77 20.62 1.51 16.95
CA VAL A 77 21.56 2.27 16.10
C VAL A 77 22.66 2.92 16.96
N ALA A 78 22.36 3.37 18.19
CA ALA A 78 23.38 3.81 19.14
C ALA A 78 24.29 2.66 19.58
N LYS A 79 23.79 1.43 19.74
CA LYS A 79 24.62 0.23 20.03
C LYS A 79 25.55 -0.20 18.91
N PHE A 80 25.31 0.23 17.67
CA PHE A 80 26.26 0.06 16.56
C PHE A 80 27.26 1.23 16.44
N HIS A 81 26.99 2.35 17.11
CA HIS A 81 27.88 3.51 17.22
C HIS A 81 28.70 3.54 18.52
N GLU A 82 28.41 2.67 19.49
CA GLU A 82 29.10 2.59 20.79
C GLU A 82 30.34 1.68 20.81
N VAL A 83 30.93 1.39 19.64
CA VAL A 83 32.24 0.71 19.52
C VAL A 83 33.33 1.61 18.92
N GLU A 84 32.99 2.81 18.45
CA GLU A 84 33.96 3.83 18.01
C GLU A 84 33.47 5.23 18.41
N GLY A 85 33.84 5.66 19.62
CA GLY A 85 33.56 7.03 20.08
C GLY A 85 33.48 7.16 21.61
N GLN A 86 34.57 6.83 22.32
CA GLN A 86 34.78 7.30 23.70
C GLN A 86 36.23 7.78 23.80
N ASP A 87 36.50 8.96 23.23
CA ASP A 87 37.64 9.78 23.59
C ASP A 87 37.20 10.70 24.74
N ASP A 88 37.16 10.17 25.96
CA ASP A 88 37.23 11.01 27.15
C ASP A 88 38.71 11.28 27.45
N TYR A 89 39.14 12.49 27.10
CA TYR A 89 40.31 13.11 27.68
C TYR A 89 39.99 13.46 29.13
N ASP A 90 40.42 12.60 30.06
CA ASP A 90 40.67 13.03 31.43
C ASP A 90 42.15 13.38 31.59
N ASP A 91 42.36 14.55 32.16
CA ASP A 91 43.63 15.18 32.50
C ASP A 91 44.66 14.19 33.08
N LEU A 92 45.73 13.96 32.31
CA LEU A 92 47.03 13.63 32.88
C LEU A 92 48.03 14.67 32.39
N ASP A 93 48.19 15.68 33.23
CA ASP A 93 49.39 16.51 33.32
C ASP A 93 50.63 15.61 33.25
N LEU A 94 51.30 15.59 32.09
CA LEU A 94 52.69 15.17 31.98
C LEU A 94 53.48 16.33 31.39
N THR A 95 53.82 17.18 32.35
CA THR A 95 54.91 18.14 32.39
C THR A 95 56.00 17.91 31.34
N LEU A 96 56.23 18.97 30.56
CA LEU A 96 57.52 19.33 30.01
C LEU A 96 58.62 19.14 31.06
N GLY A 97 59.66 18.34 30.74
CA GLY A 97 60.88 18.31 31.53
C GLY A 97 61.68 17.02 31.42
N ASN A 98 62.63 16.97 30.48
CA ASN A 98 64.05 17.00 30.82
C ASN A 98 64.90 16.69 29.59
N GLU A 99 65.62 17.71 29.13
CA GLU A 99 66.84 17.55 28.36
C GLU A 99 67.79 16.63 29.12
N VAL A 100 68.13 15.48 28.53
CA VAL A 100 69.27 14.69 28.96
C VAL A 100 70.43 15.00 28.02
N ASN A 101 71.41 15.72 28.56
CA ASN A 101 72.71 15.96 27.94
C ASN A 101 73.38 14.63 27.54
N PRO A 102 74.01 14.53 26.34
CA PRO A 102 74.73 13.32 25.95
C PRO A 102 76.13 13.32 26.59
N GLN A 103 76.49 12.25 27.31
CA GLN A 103 77.89 11.96 27.62
C GLN A 103 78.55 11.17 26.49
N PRO A 104 79.86 11.36 26.24
CA PRO A 104 80.58 10.75 25.13
C PRO A 104 81.22 9.41 25.52
N GLY A 105 81.27 8.49 24.57
CA GLY A 105 81.91 7.17 24.67
C GLY A 105 80.92 6.12 24.15
N ASP A 106 81.13 5.42 23.04
CA ASP A 106 82.32 4.64 22.75
C ASP A 106 82.35 4.35 21.24
N GLY A 107 83.57 4.27 20.69
CA GLY A 107 83.85 4.24 19.25
C GLY A 107 83.50 2.91 18.58
N ASN A 108 82.21 2.58 18.46
CA ASN A 108 81.76 1.43 17.70
C ASN A 108 80.36 1.63 17.05
N THR A 109 80.07 2.85 16.62
CA THR A 109 78.76 3.30 16.14
C THR A 109 78.51 3.16 14.64
N ASP A 110 79.37 2.48 13.88
CA ASP A 110 79.14 2.30 12.43
C ASP A 110 78.48 0.95 12.06
N LYS A 111 78.27 0.05 13.03
CA LYS A 111 77.60 -1.26 12.82
C LYS A 111 76.17 -1.37 13.37
N ASN A 112 75.64 -0.34 14.03
CA ASN A 112 74.29 -0.33 14.61
C ASN A 112 73.26 0.49 13.80
N ILE A 113 73.67 1.10 12.69
CA ILE A 113 72.82 1.91 11.81
C ILE A 113 72.13 1.04 10.74
N THR A 114 72.37 -0.27 10.75
CA THR A 114 71.68 -1.25 9.91
C THR A 114 70.19 -1.37 10.30
N ASP A 115 69.39 -0.58 9.60
CA ASP A 115 68.04 -0.90 9.12
C ASP A 115 67.02 -1.45 10.14
N LYS A 116 66.60 -0.62 11.10
CA LYS A 116 65.35 -0.86 11.86
C LYS A 116 64.11 -0.46 11.05
N ILE A 117 63.86 -1.17 9.94
CA ILE A 117 62.57 -1.13 9.20
C ILE A 117 61.40 -1.46 10.16
N SER A 118 61.66 -2.23 11.23
CA SER A 118 60.66 -2.57 12.25
C SER A 118 60.02 -1.34 12.90
N ASN A 119 60.78 -0.27 13.17
CA ASN A 119 60.23 0.94 13.78
C ASN A 119 59.28 1.68 12.83
N VAL A 120 59.66 1.81 11.55
CA VAL A 120 58.80 2.40 10.51
C VAL A 120 57.48 1.66 10.44
N LEU A 121 57.55 0.32 10.44
CA LEU A 121 56.38 -0.53 10.31
C LEU A 121 55.50 -0.48 11.55
N ILE A 122 56.06 -0.48 12.74
CA ILE A 122 55.27 -0.32 13.97
C ILE A 122 54.52 1.02 13.94
N ASP A 123 55.20 2.12 13.63
CA ASP A 123 54.57 3.44 13.57
C ASP A 123 53.48 3.52 12.49
N VAL A 124 53.72 2.91 11.31
CA VAL A 124 52.75 2.84 10.22
C VAL A 124 51.55 1.96 10.58
N VAL A 125 51.78 0.79 11.18
CA VAL A 125 50.73 -0.16 11.52
C VAL A 125 49.87 0.37 12.68
N LEU A 126 50.51 0.94 13.73
CA LEU A 126 49.82 1.61 14.82
C LEU A 126 49.06 2.86 14.33
N GLY A 127 49.66 3.64 13.42
CA GLY A 127 49.06 4.84 12.86
C GLY A 127 47.90 4.60 11.89
N LEU A 128 47.76 3.39 11.35
CA LEU A 128 46.65 3.02 10.45
C LEU A 128 45.40 2.56 11.19
N GLY A 129 45.53 1.89 12.34
CA GLY A 129 44.40 1.39 13.14
C GLY A 129 43.49 0.37 12.41
N VAL A 130 43.87 -0.13 11.23
CA VAL A 130 42.98 -0.96 10.38
C VAL A 130 42.98 -2.42 10.87
N PRO A 131 41.81 -3.08 10.97
CA PRO A 131 41.70 -4.44 11.50
C PRO A 131 42.28 -5.54 10.61
N ARG A 132 42.43 -5.32 9.29
CA ARG A 132 42.95 -6.33 8.34
C ARG A 132 44.09 -5.75 7.51
N MET A 133 45.27 -6.31 7.71
CA MET A 133 46.48 -5.81 7.07
C MET A 133 47.33 -6.95 6.55
N THR A 134 47.84 -6.78 5.33
CA THR A 134 48.77 -7.71 4.71
C THR A 134 50.05 -6.95 4.36
N LEU A 135 51.12 -7.29 5.08
CA LEU A 135 52.47 -6.80 4.84
C LEU A 135 53.18 -7.72 3.86
N ILE A 136 53.71 -7.17 2.78
CA ILE A 136 54.47 -7.87 1.75
C ILE A 136 55.85 -7.23 1.68
N SER A 137 56.90 -7.98 2.03
CA SER A 137 58.27 -7.49 2.03
C SER A 137 59.11 -8.18 0.95
N ASP A 138 59.84 -7.40 0.15
CA ASP A 138 60.83 -7.93 -0.80
C ASP A 138 62.15 -8.37 -0.15
N ASP A 139 62.38 -7.92 1.10
CA ASP A 139 63.67 -8.09 1.76
C ASP A 139 63.79 -9.47 2.41
N MET A 140 64.65 -10.29 1.80
CA MET A 140 64.96 -11.64 2.25
C MET A 140 66.24 -11.69 3.10
N ASN A 141 66.92 -10.56 3.34
CA ASN A 141 68.23 -10.55 3.96
C ASN A 141 68.16 -10.66 5.49
N GLY A 142 68.45 -11.88 5.96
CA GLY A 142 68.76 -12.22 7.35
C GLY A 142 67.59 -12.84 8.12
N ASN A 143 67.79 -14.02 8.70
CA ASN A 143 66.82 -14.61 9.64
C ASN A 143 66.71 -13.81 10.95
N VAL A 144 67.75 -13.03 11.29
CA VAL A 144 67.83 -12.24 12.54
C VAL A 144 66.95 -10.98 12.46
N THR A 145 66.95 -10.27 11.34
CA THR A 145 66.08 -9.10 11.09
C THR A 145 64.61 -9.49 11.00
N LYS A 146 64.30 -10.67 10.43
CA LYS A 146 62.93 -11.23 10.34
C LYS A 146 62.32 -11.58 11.68
N ASN A 147 63.07 -12.29 12.53
CA ASN A 147 62.60 -12.67 13.87
C ASN A 147 62.43 -11.44 14.77
N ASN A 148 63.30 -10.43 14.61
CA ASN A 148 63.17 -9.16 15.31
C ASN A 148 61.92 -8.41 14.84
N LEU A 149 61.65 -8.32 13.53
CA LEU A 149 60.41 -7.72 13.00
C LEU A 149 59.15 -8.39 13.57
N LEU A 150 59.11 -9.72 13.53
CA LEU A 150 57.95 -10.49 13.99
C LEU A 150 57.72 -10.28 15.49
N ARG A 151 58.80 -10.28 16.28
CA ARG A 151 58.75 -10.02 17.73
C ARG A 151 58.33 -8.59 18.03
N ASP A 152 58.86 -7.62 17.30
CA ASP A 152 58.55 -6.20 17.48
C ASP A 152 57.06 -5.93 17.17
N LEU A 153 56.51 -6.54 16.10
CA LEU A 153 55.10 -6.47 15.75
C LEU A 153 54.18 -7.21 16.75
N GLN A 154 54.61 -8.37 17.28
CA GLN A 154 53.88 -9.10 18.33
C GLN A 154 53.86 -8.31 19.65
N ASN A 155 54.98 -7.69 20.02
CA ASN A 155 55.10 -6.81 21.18
C ASN A 155 54.22 -5.56 21.03
N GLY A 156 53.96 -5.12 19.79
CA GLY A 156 52.97 -4.09 19.45
C GLY A 156 51.50 -4.52 19.58
N GLY A 157 51.21 -5.74 20.07
CA GLY A 157 49.85 -6.21 20.37
C GLY A 157 49.10 -6.86 19.20
N LEU A 158 49.79 -7.20 18.10
CA LEU A 158 49.16 -7.74 16.89
C LEU A 158 49.24 -9.27 16.81
N SER A 159 48.14 -9.92 16.42
CA SER A 159 48.14 -11.34 16.09
C SER A 159 48.70 -11.56 14.69
N LEU A 160 49.86 -12.20 14.59
CA LEU A 160 50.59 -12.35 13.33
C LEU A 160 50.49 -13.78 12.78
N SER A 161 50.34 -13.88 11.46
CA SER A 161 50.69 -15.10 10.72
C SER A 161 51.73 -14.75 9.67
N HIS A 162 52.78 -15.57 9.56
CA HIS A 162 53.88 -15.31 8.65
C HIS A 162 53.98 -16.42 7.60
N TYR A 163 54.22 -16.03 6.35
CA TYR A 163 54.39 -16.94 5.23
C TYR A 163 55.66 -16.58 4.47
N PHE A 164 56.36 -17.61 4.01
CA PHE A 164 57.61 -17.47 3.29
C PHE A 164 57.50 -18.15 1.92
N PHE A 165 57.80 -17.39 0.86
CA PHE A 165 57.62 -17.85 -0.51
C PHE A 165 58.96 -18.07 -1.20
N ASN A 166 59.20 -19.32 -1.58
CA ASN A 166 60.30 -19.69 -2.49
C ASN A 166 59.78 -20.22 -3.85
N SER A 167 58.50 -20.59 -3.97
CA SER A 167 57.92 -21.20 -5.17
C SER A 167 56.54 -20.60 -5.56
N THR A 168 56.18 -20.70 -6.84
CA THR A 168 54.86 -20.27 -7.37
C THR A 168 53.70 -21.13 -6.89
N ARG A 169 53.94 -22.40 -6.51
CA ARG A 169 52.88 -23.28 -5.98
C ARG A 169 52.34 -22.80 -4.63
N ASP A 170 53.22 -22.27 -3.79
CA ASP A 170 52.88 -21.77 -2.45
C ASP A 170 51.95 -20.56 -2.54
N MET A 171 52.04 -19.77 -3.62
CA MET A 171 51.21 -18.59 -3.87
C MET A 171 49.73 -18.95 -4.04
N LYS A 172 49.41 -20.10 -4.65
CA LYS A 172 48.01 -20.55 -4.81
C LYS A 172 47.37 -20.91 -3.47
N TYR A 173 48.14 -21.53 -2.57
CA TYR A 173 47.69 -21.85 -1.21
C TYR A 173 47.53 -20.60 -0.36
N LEU A 174 48.44 -19.62 -0.48
CA LEU A 174 48.29 -18.32 0.18
C LEU A 174 46.99 -17.64 -0.23
N VAL A 175 46.70 -17.56 -1.53
CA VAL A 175 45.49 -16.89 -2.03
C VAL A 175 44.25 -17.52 -1.40
N GLN A 176 44.18 -18.85 -1.37
CA GLN A 176 43.08 -19.58 -0.76
C GLN A 176 42.98 -19.39 0.76
N ASP A 177 44.12 -19.36 1.46
CA ASP A 177 44.16 -19.12 2.91
C ASP A 177 43.76 -17.68 3.24
N VAL A 178 44.37 -16.71 2.56
CA VAL A 178 44.06 -15.28 2.66
C VAL A 178 42.56 -15.07 2.41
N GLU A 179 42.00 -15.65 1.35
CA GLU A 179 40.55 -15.59 1.08
C GLU A 179 39.70 -16.21 2.19
N ARG A 180 40.05 -17.42 2.65
CA ARG A 180 39.32 -18.12 3.71
C ARG A 180 39.31 -17.34 5.03
N TRP A 181 40.42 -16.68 5.37
CA TRP A 181 40.58 -15.99 6.65
C TRP A 181 40.12 -14.54 6.61
N HIS A 182 40.22 -13.84 5.48
CA HIS A 182 39.57 -12.54 5.29
C HIS A 182 38.06 -12.62 5.50
N ASN A 183 37.45 -13.81 5.35
CA ASN A 183 36.05 -14.04 5.66
C ASN A 183 35.76 -14.27 7.16
N LYS A 184 36.75 -14.53 8.03
CA LYS A 184 36.56 -14.96 9.44
C LYS A 184 36.65 -13.85 10.52
N LEU A 185 36.57 -12.56 10.16
CA LEU A 185 36.44 -11.41 11.10
C LEU A 185 37.52 -11.28 12.21
N ARG A 186 38.66 -11.96 12.13
CA ARG A 186 39.74 -11.83 13.14
C ARG A 186 40.72 -10.71 12.77
N LYS A 187 41.20 -9.95 13.77
CA LYS A 187 42.32 -9.00 13.65
C LYS A 187 43.62 -9.78 13.48
N LEU A 188 43.95 -10.14 12.25
CA LEU A 188 45.16 -10.88 11.92
C LEU A 188 45.98 -10.05 10.91
N VAL A 189 47.25 -9.86 11.21
CA VAL A 189 48.20 -9.24 10.27
C VAL A 189 49.00 -10.35 9.59
N TYR A 190 48.95 -10.36 8.27
CA TYR A 190 49.74 -11.27 7.45
C TYR A 190 51.09 -10.65 7.14
N VAL A 191 52.17 -11.37 7.41
CA VAL A 191 53.51 -10.95 7.00
C VAL A 191 54.03 -11.95 5.96
N ILE A 192 54.17 -11.48 4.74
CA ILE A 192 54.50 -12.27 3.56
C ILE A 192 55.89 -11.84 3.07
N TYR A 193 56.86 -12.75 3.16
CA TYR A 193 58.20 -12.53 2.64
C TYR A 193 58.35 -13.17 1.27
N VAL A 194 58.74 -12.37 0.28
CA VAL A 194 58.72 -12.79 -1.13
C VAL A 194 59.90 -12.20 -1.87
N ARG A 195 60.45 -12.90 -2.86
CA ARG A 195 61.39 -12.27 -3.80
C ARG A 195 60.68 -11.25 -4.68
N LYS A 196 61.37 -10.17 -5.06
CA LYS A 196 60.88 -9.08 -5.94
C LYS A 196 60.02 -9.54 -7.13
N PHE A 197 60.48 -10.54 -7.89
CA PHE A 197 59.75 -11.08 -9.06
C PHE A 197 58.32 -11.52 -8.74
N TYR A 198 58.11 -12.05 -7.53
CA TYR A 198 56.82 -12.55 -7.10
C TYR A 198 55.93 -11.46 -6.46
N MET A 199 56.49 -10.30 -6.08
CA MET A 199 55.70 -9.15 -5.59
C MET A 199 54.76 -8.63 -6.68
N GLU A 200 55.26 -8.59 -7.92
CA GLU A 200 54.50 -8.25 -9.12
C GLU A 200 53.40 -9.28 -9.44
N GLN A 201 53.67 -10.56 -9.19
CA GLN A 201 52.69 -11.62 -9.37
C GLN A 201 51.58 -11.57 -8.31
N ILE A 202 51.89 -11.14 -7.09
CA ILE A 202 50.90 -10.97 -6.02
C ILE A 202 49.93 -9.84 -6.36
N ILE A 203 50.40 -8.68 -6.82
CA ILE A 203 49.50 -7.58 -7.20
C ILE A 203 48.58 -7.98 -8.36
N LEU A 204 49.10 -8.70 -9.35
CA LEU A 204 48.30 -9.25 -10.44
C LEU A 204 47.28 -10.25 -9.92
N LYS A 205 47.63 -11.06 -8.92
CA LYS A 205 46.70 -12.03 -8.34
C LYS A 205 45.61 -11.37 -7.50
N ILE A 206 45.95 -10.32 -6.76
CA ILE A 206 44.98 -9.47 -6.05
C ILE A 206 44.03 -8.83 -7.07
N ARG A 207 44.54 -8.35 -8.21
CA ARG A 207 43.74 -7.79 -9.31
C ARG A 207 42.74 -8.78 -9.89
N GLN A 208 43.11 -10.06 -9.99
CA GLN A 208 42.27 -11.12 -10.53
C GLN A 208 41.27 -11.70 -9.51
N SER A 209 41.48 -11.47 -8.21
CA SER A 209 40.64 -12.01 -7.13
C SER A 209 39.75 -10.91 -6.55
N ASP A 210 38.47 -10.89 -6.91
CA ASP A 210 37.51 -9.89 -6.38
C ASP A 210 37.31 -9.98 -4.86
N SER A 211 37.44 -11.18 -4.31
CA SER A 211 37.35 -11.48 -2.86
C SER A 211 38.38 -10.71 -2.01
N MET A 212 39.53 -10.35 -2.61
CA MET A 212 40.67 -9.72 -1.95
C MET A 212 40.58 -8.19 -1.90
N ILE A 213 39.67 -7.59 -2.65
CA ILE A 213 39.53 -6.14 -2.76
C ILE A 213 38.33 -5.71 -1.93
N ARG A 214 38.59 -5.16 -0.74
CA ARG A 214 37.55 -4.66 0.17
C ARG A 214 38.03 -3.40 0.89
N ARG A 215 37.10 -2.54 1.30
CA ARG A 215 37.41 -1.27 2.01
C ARG A 215 38.22 -1.47 3.30
N GLN A 216 38.07 -2.60 3.98
CA GLN A 216 38.74 -2.91 5.26
C GLN A 216 40.14 -3.55 5.10
N ILE A 217 40.55 -3.92 3.88
CA ILE A 217 41.81 -4.62 3.63
C ILE A 217 42.84 -3.60 3.18
N VAL A 218 44.00 -3.58 3.84
CA VAL A 218 45.14 -2.75 3.45
C VAL A 218 46.34 -3.64 3.10
N TYR A 219 46.92 -3.39 1.93
CA TYR A 219 48.14 -4.03 1.47
C TYR A 219 49.31 -3.06 1.60
N ILE A 220 50.33 -3.46 2.35
CA ILE A 220 51.55 -2.68 2.54
C ILE A 220 52.69 -3.42 1.84
N PHE A 221 53.24 -2.82 0.80
CA PHE A 221 54.40 -3.34 0.09
C PHE A 221 55.65 -2.61 0.56
N ILE A 222 56.66 -3.36 0.98
CA ILE A 222 57.96 -2.82 1.35
C ILE A 222 58.92 -3.18 0.24
N SER A 223 59.45 -2.16 -0.43
CA SER A 223 60.47 -2.34 -1.45
C SER A 223 61.81 -1.79 -0.99
N SER A 224 62.86 -2.60 -1.16
CA SER A 224 64.24 -2.21 -0.89
C SER A 224 64.76 -1.18 -1.92
N GLU A 225 64.15 -1.10 -3.09
CA GLU A 225 64.53 -0.17 -4.16
C GLU A 225 63.70 1.13 -4.18
N PRO A 226 64.29 2.26 -4.63
CA PRO A 226 63.61 3.56 -4.71
C PRO A 226 62.59 3.67 -5.85
N LYS A 227 62.64 2.80 -6.87
CA LYS A 227 61.77 2.87 -8.06
C LYS A 227 61.03 1.57 -8.27
N LEU A 228 59.70 1.66 -8.36
CA LEU A 228 58.83 0.55 -8.69
C LEU A 228 58.80 0.28 -10.21
N SER A 229 58.58 -0.98 -10.57
CA SER A 229 58.38 -1.41 -11.95
C SER A 229 57.10 -0.82 -12.54
N ARG A 230 57.10 -0.54 -13.85
CA ARG A 230 55.87 -0.10 -14.57
C ARG A 230 54.78 -1.15 -14.48
N PHE A 231 55.14 -2.43 -14.59
CA PHE A 231 54.20 -3.54 -14.47
C PHE A 231 53.50 -3.56 -13.11
N PHE A 232 54.20 -3.20 -12.03
CA PHE A 232 53.59 -3.08 -10.71
C PHE A 232 52.56 -1.95 -10.68
N GLN A 233 52.90 -0.77 -11.22
CA GLN A 233 52.04 0.41 -11.23
C GLN A 233 50.79 0.24 -12.11
N GLU A 234 50.90 -0.39 -13.27
CA GLU A 234 49.79 -0.64 -14.20
C GLU A 234 48.74 -1.64 -13.66
N ASN A 235 49.11 -2.45 -12.65
CA ASN A 235 48.23 -3.42 -12.02
C ASN A 235 47.54 -2.91 -10.76
N ILE A 236 47.87 -1.70 -10.30
CA ILE A 236 47.19 -1.07 -9.17
C ILE A 236 45.84 -0.55 -9.62
N LEU A 237 44.78 -1.01 -8.97
CA LEU A 237 43.43 -0.47 -9.14
C LEU A 237 43.12 0.50 -8.00
N GLU A 238 42.35 1.53 -8.29
CA GLU A 238 41.93 2.54 -7.32
C GLU A 238 41.17 1.94 -6.12
N ALA A 239 40.35 0.91 -6.35
CA ALA A 239 39.61 0.21 -5.31
C ALA A 239 40.52 -0.57 -4.31
N MET A 240 41.77 -0.85 -4.68
CA MET A 240 42.72 -1.47 -3.76
C MET A 240 43.27 -0.40 -2.80
N LYS A 241 43.45 -0.71 -1.52
CA LYS A 241 44.21 0.17 -0.60
C LYS A 241 45.66 -0.30 -0.54
N ILE A 242 46.51 0.33 -1.34
CA ILE A 242 47.91 -0.05 -1.49
C ILE A 242 48.81 1.06 -0.98
N ILE A 243 49.62 0.69 0.02
CA ILE A 243 50.67 1.54 0.57
C ILE A 243 51.99 0.93 0.13
N VAL A 244 52.88 1.75 -0.44
CA VAL A 244 54.24 1.31 -0.74
C VAL A 244 55.22 2.10 0.11
N ILE A 245 56.04 1.37 0.86
CA ILE A 245 57.16 1.91 1.62
C ILE A 245 58.41 1.62 0.82
N SER A 246 59.05 2.66 0.30
CA SER A 246 60.25 2.54 -0.53
C SER A 246 61.42 3.29 0.11
N LYS A 247 62.61 2.70 0.06
CA LYS A 247 63.83 3.31 0.57
C LYS A 247 64.36 4.32 -0.44
N SER A 248 64.16 5.61 -0.17
CA SER A 248 64.62 6.71 -1.03
C SER A 248 66.11 7.03 -0.78
N ARG A 249 66.50 7.08 0.50
CA ARG A 249 67.89 7.32 0.95
C ARG A 249 68.21 6.45 2.18
N PRO A 250 69.49 6.22 2.51
CA PRO A 250 69.86 5.54 3.76
C PRO A 250 69.21 6.25 4.96
N GLY A 251 68.38 5.52 5.72
CA GLY A 251 67.65 6.06 6.86
C GLY A 251 66.41 6.90 6.54
N VAL A 252 65.98 7.03 5.28
CA VAL A 252 64.74 7.74 4.89
C VAL A 252 63.86 6.86 4.02
N TYR A 253 62.62 6.64 4.47
CA TYR A 253 61.60 5.86 3.80
C TYR A 253 60.48 6.77 3.29
N GLU A 254 60.11 6.62 2.03
CA GLU A 254 58.96 7.30 1.44
C GLU A 254 57.72 6.41 1.53
N ILE A 255 56.59 7.01 1.88
CA ILE A 255 55.28 6.34 1.96
C ILE A 255 54.46 6.84 0.78
N LEU A 256 54.26 5.93 -0.18
CA LEU A 256 53.44 6.13 -1.36
C LEU A 256 52.06 5.51 -1.13
N TYR A 257 51.02 6.17 -1.63
CA TYR A 257 49.65 5.70 -1.51
C TYR A 257 48.91 5.89 -2.83
N ASN A 258 48.10 4.91 -3.21
CA ASN A 258 47.41 4.92 -4.51
C ASN A 258 46.09 5.70 -4.52
N GLN A 259 45.49 5.97 -3.36
CA GLN A 259 44.25 6.77 -3.22
C GLN A 259 44.53 8.16 -2.64
N ALA A 260 45.70 8.73 -2.92
CA ALA A 260 46.09 10.05 -2.42
C ALA A 260 45.42 11.21 -3.19
N SER A 261 45.01 10.96 -4.44
CA SER A 261 44.35 11.90 -5.34
C SER A 261 43.09 11.28 -5.92
N SER A 262 42.08 12.10 -6.19
CA SER A 262 40.78 11.67 -6.75
C SER A 262 40.78 11.55 -8.28
N ASN A 263 41.76 12.18 -8.95
CA ASN A 263 41.82 12.25 -10.42
C ASN A 263 42.55 11.05 -11.03
N SER A 264 43.53 10.48 -10.32
CA SER A 264 44.30 9.35 -10.81
C SER A 264 43.62 8.02 -10.49
N ARG A 265 43.46 7.15 -11.50
CA ARG A 265 42.87 5.80 -11.34
C ARG A 265 43.88 4.81 -10.73
N GLY A 266 44.44 5.14 -9.57
CA GLY A 266 45.36 4.28 -8.81
C GLY A 266 46.85 4.57 -9.00
N SER A 267 47.26 5.78 -9.42
CA SER A 267 48.68 6.13 -9.44
C SER A 267 49.20 6.31 -8.02
N LEU A 268 50.40 5.80 -7.75
CA LEU A 268 51.07 6.00 -6.46
C LEU A 268 51.60 7.42 -6.33
N GLU A 269 51.13 8.14 -5.32
CA GLU A 269 51.63 9.47 -4.97
C GLU A 269 52.25 9.45 -3.58
N ARG A 270 53.25 10.30 -3.37
CA ARG A 270 53.95 10.41 -2.09
C ARG A 270 53.10 11.19 -1.10
N VAL A 271 52.66 10.51 -0.04
CA VAL A 271 51.87 11.11 1.03
C VAL A 271 52.74 11.54 2.20
N ASN A 272 53.66 10.68 2.62
CA ASN A 272 54.44 10.89 3.84
C ASN A 272 55.87 10.35 3.69
N TRP A 273 56.72 10.66 4.66
CA TRP A 273 58.07 10.10 4.75
C TRP A 273 58.44 9.87 6.21
N TRP A 274 59.30 8.89 6.44
CA TRP A 274 59.78 8.49 7.76
C TRP A 274 61.31 8.57 7.77
N SER A 275 61.88 9.11 8.86
CA SER A 275 63.32 9.27 9.00
C SER A 275 63.87 8.60 10.27
N LEU A 276 65.01 7.93 10.09
CA LEU A 276 65.83 7.30 11.12
C LEU A 276 66.92 8.26 11.63
N THR A 277 67.09 9.44 11.01
CA THR A 277 68.17 10.37 11.37
C THR A 277 67.96 10.92 12.78
N PRO A 278 69.01 11.01 13.62
CA PRO A 278 68.88 11.45 15.02
C PRO A 278 68.27 12.86 15.19
N ILE A 279 68.30 13.69 14.14
CA ILE A 279 67.76 15.06 14.13
C ILE A 279 66.23 15.07 14.00
N LYS A 280 65.63 14.11 13.29
CA LYS A 280 64.18 13.98 13.12
C LYS A 280 63.84 12.49 13.02
N LYS A 281 63.40 11.93 14.14
CA LYS A 281 62.98 10.53 14.27
C LYS A 281 61.46 10.45 14.17
N GLY A 282 60.95 9.59 13.29
CA GLY A 282 59.52 9.28 13.19
C GLY A 282 58.83 9.81 11.93
N LEU A 283 57.50 9.79 11.96
CA LEU A 283 56.62 10.27 10.89
C LEU A 283 56.60 11.79 10.80
N PHE A 284 56.59 12.33 9.59
CA PHE A 284 56.59 13.77 9.37
C PHE A 284 55.21 14.41 9.53
N GLN A 285 54.13 13.72 9.13
CA GLN A 285 52.75 14.21 9.21
C GLN A 285 51.81 13.18 9.83
N TYR A 286 50.87 13.65 10.65
CA TYR A 286 49.73 12.90 11.16
C TYR A 286 48.43 13.60 10.71
N PRO A 287 47.41 12.89 10.22
CA PRO A 287 47.28 11.44 10.07
C PRO A 287 48.22 10.85 9.01
N LEU A 288 48.51 9.55 9.10
CA LEU A 288 49.46 8.86 8.22
C LEU A 288 49.05 8.91 6.74
N LEU A 289 47.77 8.66 6.49
CA LEU A 289 47.15 8.70 5.17
C LEU A 289 46.13 9.83 5.12
N PRO A 290 45.92 10.48 3.95
CA PRO A 290 44.85 11.45 3.81
C PRO A 290 43.51 10.71 3.97
N PRO A 291 42.58 11.23 4.79
CA PRO A 291 41.28 10.60 4.93
C PRO A 291 40.55 10.65 3.58
N ALA A 292 39.90 9.53 3.21
CA ALA A 292 39.17 9.42 1.94
C ALA A 292 38.12 10.53 1.78
N SER A 293 37.50 10.96 2.89
CA SER A 293 36.57 12.09 2.92
C SER A 293 37.14 13.39 2.37
N LYS A 294 38.42 13.66 2.65
CA LYS A 294 39.12 14.85 2.17
C LYS A 294 39.56 14.69 0.72
N VAL A 295 40.11 13.53 0.35
CA VAL A 295 40.60 13.26 -1.03
C VAL A 295 39.45 13.32 -2.04
N TYR A 296 38.36 12.60 -1.77
CA TYR A 296 37.22 12.47 -2.67
C TYR A 296 36.16 13.54 -2.43
N SER A 297 36.53 14.69 -1.85
CA SER A 297 35.65 15.84 -1.71
C SER A 297 35.41 16.54 -3.06
N ASN A 298 36.36 16.41 -3.99
CA ASN A 298 36.30 16.98 -5.33
C ASN A 298 36.92 16.00 -6.33
N PHE A 299 36.19 15.67 -7.39
CA PHE A 299 36.62 14.73 -8.44
C PHE A 299 37.27 15.40 -9.65
N HIS A 300 37.46 16.72 -9.62
CA HIS A 300 38.16 17.49 -10.66
C HIS A 300 37.63 17.23 -12.08
N ALA A 301 36.30 17.14 -12.24
CA ALA A 301 35.61 16.86 -13.50
C ALA A 301 35.98 15.51 -14.16
N ARG A 302 36.42 14.53 -13.36
CA ARG A 302 36.57 13.13 -13.77
C ARG A 302 35.23 12.58 -14.28
N THR A 303 35.29 11.78 -15.35
CA THR A 303 34.12 11.10 -15.90
C THR A 303 33.94 9.72 -15.25
N LEU A 304 32.74 9.46 -14.73
CA LEU A 304 32.30 8.18 -14.19
C LEU A 304 31.36 7.48 -15.18
N PHE A 305 31.47 6.16 -15.30
CA PHE A 305 30.63 5.34 -16.19
C PHE A 305 29.50 4.69 -15.40
N ILE A 306 28.27 4.89 -15.85
CA ILE A 306 27.06 4.46 -15.13
C ILE A 306 26.13 3.73 -16.10
N PRO A 307 25.77 2.45 -15.84
CA PRO A 307 24.82 1.76 -16.69
C PRO A 307 23.42 2.32 -16.46
N ILE A 308 22.66 2.45 -17.55
CA ILE A 308 21.28 2.97 -17.51
C ILE A 308 20.28 1.91 -17.98
N LEU A 309 19.12 1.87 -17.35
CA LEU A 309 18.01 0.99 -17.71
C LEU A 309 16.74 1.81 -17.91
N HIS A 310 15.88 1.39 -18.83
CA HIS A 310 14.55 1.96 -18.93
C HIS A 310 13.65 1.39 -17.83
N LYS A 311 13.47 2.15 -16.76
CA LYS A 311 12.58 1.79 -15.65
C LYS A 311 11.92 3.06 -15.10
N PRO A 312 10.72 3.42 -15.57
CA PRO A 312 9.94 4.50 -15.00
C PRO A 312 9.62 4.25 -13.51
N PRO A 313 9.58 5.31 -12.66
CA PRO A 313 9.94 6.70 -12.93
C PRO A 313 11.43 7.02 -12.72
N TRP A 314 12.28 6.02 -12.57
CA TRP A 314 13.70 6.23 -12.24
C TRP A 314 14.46 6.80 -13.43
N ASN A 315 14.32 6.17 -14.60
CA ASN A 315 14.99 6.56 -15.83
C ASN A 315 14.11 6.26 -17.06
N PHE A 316 14.05 7.22 -17.99
CA PHE A 316 13.32 7.11 -19.26
C PHE A 316 14.32 7.04 -20.41
N VAL A 317 14.40 5.89 -21.07
CA VAL A 317 15.38 5.64 -22.14
C VAL A 317 14.63 5.18 -23.39
N TYR A 318 14.88 5.84 -24.52
CA TYR A 318 14.31 5.48 -25.81
C TYR A 318 15.37 4.83 -26.70
N TYR A 319 15.09 3.60 -27.12
CA TYR A 319 15.99 2.81 -27.96
C TYR A 319 15.55 2.86 -29.43
N SER A 320 16.51 3.00 -30.37
CA SER A 320 16.31 2.73 -31.80
C SER A 320 17.47 1.91 -32.33
N ASN A 321 17.15 0.83 -33.06
CA ASN A 321 18.11 -0.09 -33.66
C ASN A 321 19.24 -0.48 -32.68
N ASP A 322 18.87 -0.81 -31.44
CA ASP A 322 19.76 -1.18 -30.34
C ASP A 322 20.78 -0.11 -29.88
N THR A 323 20.55 1.15 -30.23
CA THR A 323 21.31 2.30 -29.69
C THR A 323 20.39 3.24 -28.91
N ILE A 324 20.94 3.89 -27.90
CA ILE A 324 20.23 4.91 -27.12
C ILE A 324 20.09 6.18 -27.97
N ILE A 325 18.86 6.61 -28.24
CA ILE A 325 18.59 7.84 -29.02
C ILE A 325 18.61 9.05 -28.09
N SER A 326 17.87 8.94 -26.99
CA SER A 326 17.63 10.03 -26.07
C SER A 326 17.34 9.48 -24.69
N ILE A 327 17.87 10.18 -23.70
CA ILE A 327 17.64 9.93 -22.28
C ILE A 327 16.78 11.09 -21.82
N GLN A 328 15.56 10.78 -21.44
CA GLN A 328 14.71 11.76 -20.77
C GLN A 328 15.01 11.70 -19.28
N SER A 329 15.21 12.87 -18.67
CA SER A 329 15.51 12.98 -17.24
C SER A 329 14.41 12.32 -16.41
N GLY A 330 14.81 11.49 -15.45
CA GLY A 330 13.92 10.88 -14.45
C GLY A 330 14.44 11.13 -13.04
N ARG A 331 13.88 10.44 -12.04
CA ARG A 331 14.24 10.64 -10.64
C ARG A 331 15.74 10.45 -10.39
N ASP A 332 16.31 9.37 -10.92
CA ASP A 332 17.68 8.97 -10.60
C ASP A 332 18.71 9.81 -11.38
N ASP A 333 18.36 10.30 -12.59
CA ASP A 333 19.16 11.30 -13.31
C ASP A 333 19.21 12.64 -12.54
N LYS A 334 18.08 13.11 -11.99
CA LYS A 334 18.04 14.30 -11.13
C LYS A 334 18.93 14.11 -9.89
N LEU A 335 18.84 12.97 -9.21
CA LEU A 335 19.70 12.65 -8.06
C LEU A 335 21.18 12.60 -8.44
N LEU A 336 21.51 11.98 -9.58
CA LEU A 336 22.86 11.88 -10.08
C LEU A 336 23.44 13.24 -10.45
N SER A 337 22.64 14.13 -11.05
CA SER A 337 23.03 15.50 -11.36
C SER A 337 23.39 16.32 -10.11
N LEU A 338 22.66 16.12 -9.00
CA LEU A 338 22.94 16.75 -7.70
C LEU A 338 24.24 16.23 -7.09
N LEU A 339 24.48 14.92 -7.17
CA LEU A 339 25.75 14.31 -6.74
C LEU A 339 26.91 14.84 -7.57
N ALA A 340 26.75 14.91 -8.90
CA ALA A 340 27.72 15.43 -9.84
C ALA A 340 28.06 16.89 -9.56
N SER A 341 27.06 17.74 -9.31
CA SER A 341 27.29 19.14 -8.94
C SER A 341 27.97 19.31 -7.60
N LYS A 342 27.66 18.43 -6.62
CA LYS A 342 28.22 18.51 -5.26
C LYS A 342 29.67 18.06 -5.18
N LEU A 343 30.01 16.98 -5.89
CA LEU A 343 31.33 16.34 -5.88
C LEU A 343 32.20 16.73 -7.08
N ASN A 344 31.68 17.52 -8.02
CA ASN A 344 32.35 18.00 -9.22
C ASN A 344 32.93 16.87 -10.09
N PHE A 345 32.08 15.89 -10.42
CA PHE A 345 32.36 14.85 -11.42
C PHE A 345 31.43 14.99 -12.63
N ARG A 346 31.82 14.39 -13.75
CA ARG A 346 30.98 14.19 -14.93
C ARG A 346 30.59 12.72 -15.00
N TYR A 347 29.48 12.40 -15.65
CA TYR A 347 29.07 11.01 -15.84
C TYR A 347 28.70 10.76 -17.30
N ASN A 348 28.88 9.51 -17.73
CA ASN A 348 28.43 9.03 -19.02
C ASN A 348 27.65 7.73 -18.84
N PHE A 349 26.56 7.60 -19.59
CA PHE A 349 25.71 6.44 -19.53
C PHE A 349 26.22 5.32 -20.43
N THR A 350 26.13 4.08 -19.97
CA THR A 350 26.46 2.87 -20.74
C THR A 350 25.20 2.00 -20.90
N ASP A 351 24.99 1.43 -22.08
CA ASP A 351 23.88 0.50 -22.34
C ASP A 351 24.31 -0.92 -21.89
N PRO A 352 23.61 -1.56 -20.94
CA PRO A 352 23.90 -2.94 -20.56
C PRO A 352 23.39 -3.93 -21.62
N PRO A 353 24.12 -5.03 -21.88
CA PRO A 353 23.90 -5.91 -23.04
C PRO A 353 22.52 -6.60 -23.05
N GLU A 354 22.01 -7.01 -21.90
CA GLU A 354 20.69 -7.66 -21.79
C GLU A 354 19.59 -6.72 -21.26
N ARG A 355 19.89 -5.41 -21.10
CA ARG A 355 18.94 -4.39 -20.61
C ARG A 355 18.15 -4.78 -19.36
N ASN A 356 18.77 -5.57 -18.49
CA ASN A 356 18.19 -6.05 -17.23
C ASN A 356 19.10 -5.69 -16.04
N GLN A 357 18.58 -5.80 -14.81
CA GLN A 357 19.35 -5.47 -13.60
C GLN A 357 20.62 -6.32 -13.46
N ALA A 358 20.58 -7.59 -13.86
CA ALA A 358 21.72 -8.51 -13.72
C ALA A 358 22.89 -8.13 -14.64
N SER A 359 22.61 -7.79 -15.89
CA SER A 359 23.64 -7.35 -16.85
C SER A 359 24.23 -5.99 -16.46
N ALA A 360 23.40 -5.05 -15.99
CA ALA A 360 23.89 -3.77 -15.45
C ALA A 360 24.81 -3.98 -14.24
N LEU A 361 24.46 -4.91 -13.33
CA LEU A 361 25.29 -5.28 -12.20
C LEU A 361 26.59 -5.98 -12.65
N GLY A 362 26.53 -6.80 -13.69
CA GLY A 362 27.68 -7.47 -14.30
C GLY A 362 28.76 -6.48 -14.77
N LEU A 363 28.36 -5.34 -15.35
CA LEU A 363 29.29 -4.28 -15.74
C LEU A 363 30.02 -3.65 -14.54
N VAL A 364 29.35 -3.51 -13.40
CA VAL A 364 29.95 -3.00 -12.16
C VAL A 364 30.91 -4.03 -11.55
N ILE A 365 30.52 -5.31 -11.54
CA ILE A 365 31.38 -6.41 -11.06
C ILE A 365 32.67 -6.50 -11.89
N ASN A 366 32.55 -6.42 -13.21
CA ASN A 366 33.69 -6.45 -14.14
C ASN A 366 34.52 -5.15 -14.14
N ARG A 367 34.12 -4.13 -13.37
CA ARG A 367 34.76 -2.81 -13.30
C ARG A 367 34.81 -2.06 -14.64
N GLU A 368 33.87 -2.37 -15.53
CA GLU A 368 33.63 -1.63 -16.77
C GLU A 368 32.78 -0.37 -16.49
N ALA A 369 31.94 -0.44 -15.46
CA ALA A 369 31.19 0.69 -14.91
C ALA A 369 31.61 1.00 -13.46
N ASP A 370 31.59 2.27 -13.07
CA ASP A 370 32.04 2.75 -11.75
C ASP A 370 30.96 2.56 -10.67
N MET A 371 29.69 2.74 -11.03
CA MET A 371 28.54 2.56 -10.15
C MET A 371 27.27 2.31 -10.97
N PHE A 372 26.25 1.72 -10.35
CA PHE A 372 24.92 1.57 -10.92
C PHE A 372 23.86 2.20 -10.02
N MET A 373 23.08 3.12 -10.59
CA MET A 373 21.98 3.85 -9.95
C MET A 373 20.69 3.59 -10.74
N GLY A 374 19.65 3.12 -10.06
CA GLY A 374 18.40 2.66 -10.69
C GLY A 374 17.48 1.93 -9.70
N ASP A 375 16.49 1.21 -10.23
CA ASP A 375 15.72 0.18 -9.49
C ASP A 375 16.63 -1.00 -9.12
N LEU A 376 17.57 -0.81 -8.21
CA LEU A 376 18.45 -1.88 -7.75
C LEU A 376 18.17 -2.19 -6.29
N THR A 377 17.47 -3.30 -6.07
CA THR A 377 17.18 -3.81 -4.74
C THR A 377 18.43 -4.37 -4.06
N LEU A 378 18.61 -3.97 -2.80
CA LEU A 378 19.57 -4.54 -1.86
C LEU A 378 19.16 -5.97 -1.49
N THR A 379 19.95 -6.95 -1.93
CA THR A 379 19.78 -8.36 -1.55
C THR A 379 21.08 -8.93 -1.01
N TYR A 380 20.99 -9.98 -0.18
CA TYR A 380 22.17 -10.64 0.37
C TYR A 380 23.10 -11.18 -0.73
N GLU A 381 22.55 -11.78 -1.78
CA GLU A 381 23.32 -12.32 -2.91
C GLU A 381 24.09 -11.23 -3.64
N ARG A 382 23.46 -10.07 -3.90
CA ARG A 382 24.11 -8.94 -4.58
C ARG A 382 25.18 -8.29 -3.69
N ASN A 383 24.95 -8.20 -2.38
CA ASN A 383 25.89 -7.59 -1.43
C ASN A 383 27.18 -8.42 -1.22
N GLN A 384 27.25 -9.65 -1.74
CA GLN A 384 28.48 -10.44 -1.74
C GLN A 384 29.45 -10.07 -2.86
N VAL A 385 28.94 -9.50 -3.96
CA VAL A 385 29.70 -9.22 -5.19
C VAL A 385 29.85 -7.72 -5.47
N VAL A 386 29.01 -6.87 -4.87
CA VAL A 386 29.10 -5.41 -4.92
C VAL A 386 28.87 -4.81 -3.54
N GLU A 387 29.35 -3.57 -3.34
CA GLU A 387 29.04 -2.79 -2.14
C GLU A 387 27.86 -1.85 -2.45
N PHE A 388 26.97 -1.66 -1.48
CA PHE A 388 25.83 -0.75 -1.60
C PHE A 388 26.04 0.51 -0.75
N THR A 389 25.56 1.64 -1.26
CA THR A 389 25.48 2.89 -0.51
C THR A 389 24.33 2.87 0.50
N PHE A 390 24.17 3.96 1.24
CA PHE A 390 22.90 4.29 1.89
C PHE A 390 21.76 4.21 0.87
N PHE A 391 20.60 3.70 1.32
CA PHE A 391 19.47 3.46 0.44
C PHE A 391 18.89 4.78 -0.07
N THR A 392 18.45 4.79 -1.33
CA THR A 392 17.80 5.94 -1.96
C THR A 392 16.28 5.84 -1.86
N LEU A 393 15.72 4.63 -1.67
CA LEU A 393 14.29 4.42 -1.57
C LEU A 393 13.98 3.27 -0.59
N ALA A 394 13.01 3.50 0.29
CA ALA A 394 12.37 2.47 1.09
C ALA A 394 11.03 2.10 0.43
N ASP A 395 11.02 0.97 -0.28
CA ASP A 395 9.90 0.46 -1.07
C ASP A 395 9.33 -0.82 -0.42
N SER A 396 8.35 -1.44 -1.08
CA SER A 396 7.82 -2.75 -0.75
C SER A 396 7.56 -3.55 -2.02
N GLU A 397 7.62 -4.87 -1.90
CA GLU A 397 7.11 -5.76 -2.92
C GLU A 397 5.58 -5.76 -2.90
N ALA A 398 4.94 -5.72 -4.06
CA ALA A 398 3.49 -5.80 -4.20
C ALA A 398 3.10 -6.61 -5.43
N PHE A 399 1.80 -6.87 -5.55
CA PHE A 399 1.22 -7.43 -6.77
C PHE A 399 0.17 -6.47 -7.34
N LEU A 400 0.03 -6.51 -8.65
CA LEU A 400 -0.93 -5.72 -9.42
C LEU A 400 -1.91 -6.68 -10.10
N THR A 401 -3.20 -6.43 -9.94
CA THR A 401 -4.27 -7.16 -10.63
C THR A 401 -5.09 -6.20 -11.47
N HIS A 402 -5.96 -6.73 -12.32
CA HIS A 402 -7.01 -5.91 -12.92
C HIS A 402 -7.91 -5.31 -11.82
N ALA A 403 -8.45 -4.11 -12.06
CA ALA A 403 -9.36 -3.45 -11.15
C ALA A 403 -10.65 -4.29 -10.95
N PRO A 404 -11.20 -4.36 -9.73
CA PRO A 404 -12.41 -5.13 -9.48
C PRO A 404 -13.58 -4.55 -10.28
N GLY A 405 -14.31 -5.44 -10.95
CA GLY A 405 -15.51 -5.09 -11.70
C GLY A 405 -16.61 -4.49 -10.82
N THR A 406 -17.56 -3.81 -11.44
CA THR A 406 -18.80 -3.40 -10.77
C THR A 406 -19.76 -4.59 -10.69
N LEU A 407 -20.32 -4.85 -9.51
CA LEU A 407 -21.33 -5.89 -9.34
C LEU A 407 -22.57 -5.61 -10.19
N ASN A 408 -23.21 -6.68 -10.69
CA ASN A 408 -24.40 -6.60 -11.56
C ASN A 408 -25.45 -5.61 -11.00
N GLU A 409 -25.61 -4.49 -11.71
CA GLU A 409 -26.43 -3.36 -11.29
C GLU A 409 -27.93 -3.71 -11.23
N ALA A 410 -28.40 -4.70 -12.00
CA ALA A 410 -29.79 -5.16 -11.94
C ALA A 410 -30.17 -5.77 -10.58
N LEU A 411 -29.20 -6.37 -9.88
CA LEU A 411 -29.39 -6.92 -8.52
C LEU A 411 -29.22 -5.85 -7.42
N ALA A 412 -28.98 -4.58 -7.79
CA ALA A 412 -28.80 -3.50 -6.81
C ALA A 412 -30.00 -3.30 -5.88
N LEU A 413 -31.22 -3.63 -6.33
CA LEU A 413 -32.45 -3.51 -5.53
C LEU A 413 -32.52 -4.49 -4.34
N LEU A 414 -31.82 -5.63 -4.43
CA LEU A 414 -31.81 -6.65 -3.38
C LEU A 414 -30.65 -6.48 -2.39
N ARG A 415 -29.63 -5.69 -2.76
CA ARG A 415 -28.43 -5.44 -1.94
C ARG A 415 -28.61 -4.62 -0.66
N PRO A 416 -29.61 -3.72 -0.48
CA PRO A 416 -29.75 -2.94 0.75
C PRO A 416 -29.89 -3.79 2.01
N PHE A 417 -30.45 -5.00 1.87
CA PHE A 417 -30.56 -5.96 2.97
C PHE A 417 -29.74 -7.22 2.67
N HIS A 418 -29.02 -7.69 3.69
CA HIS A 418 -28.33 -8.98 3.61
C HIS A 418 -29.35 -10.10 3.36
N TRP A 419 -28.98 -11.14 2.58
CA TRP A 419 -29.87 -12.26 2.22
C TRP A 419 -30.62 -12.86 3.43
N LYS A 420 -29.96 -12.94 4.59
CA LYS A 420 -30.52 -13.42 5.87
C LYS A 420 -31.69 -12.58 6.42
N VAL A 421 -31.82 -11.32 6.03
CA VAL A 421 -32.87 -10.40 6.50
C VAL A 421 -34.16 -10.52 5.68
N TRP A 422 -34.07 -10.96 4.43
CA TRP A 422 -35.22 -11.08 3.54
C TRP A 422 -36.27 -12.10 4.03
N PRO A 423 -35.94 -13.33 4.44
CA PRO A 423 -36.92 -14.27 4.96
C PRO A 423 -37.69 -13.77 6.20
N PRO A 424 -37.05 -13.26 7.27
CA PRO A 424 -37.80 -12.73 8.41
C PRO A 424 -38.61 -11.48 8.05
N LEU A 425 -38.14 -10.66 7.10
CA LEU A 425 -38.92 -9.51 6.60
C LEU A 425 -40.23 -9.98 5.93
N ILE A 426 -40.15 -10.94 5.00
CA ILE A 426 -41.31 -11.51 4.32
C ILE A 426 -42.25 -12.17 5.35
N LEU A 427 -41.70 -12.96 6.27
CA LEU A 427 -42.48 -13.62 7.33
C LEU A 427 -43.23 -12.59 8.20
N SER A 428 -42.58 -11.49 8.58
CA SER A 428 -43.22 -10.44 9.37
C SER A 428 -44.36 -9.74 8.63
N ALA A 429 -44.22 -9.53 7.32
CA ALA A 429 -45.27 -8.95 6.48
C ALA A 429 -46.49 -9.88 6.38
N VAL A 430 -46.26 -11.19 6.22
CA VAL A 430 -47.31 -12.20 6.17
C VAL A 430 -48.02 -12.32 7.52
N VAL A 431 -47.29 -12.30 8.64
CA VAL A 431 -47.86 -12.42 9.99
C VAL A 431 -48.62 -11.17 10.44
N ALA A 432 -48.22 -9.99 9.96
CA ALA A 432 -48.85 -8.72 10.34
C ALA A 432 -50.35 -8.65 9.97
N GLY A 433 -50.78 -9.22 8.85
CA GLY A 433 -52.19 -9.28 8.44
C GLY A 433 -53.08 -10.05 9.43
N PRO A 434 -52.79 -11.33 9.72
CA PRO A 434 -53.48 -12.11 10.74
C PRO A 434 -53.46 -11.47 12.14
N VAL A 435 -52.34 -10.84 12.53
CA VAL A 435 -52.23 -10.14 13.82
C VAL A 435 -53.18 -8.94 13.87
N LEU A 436 -53.23 -8.13 12.81
CA LEU A 436 -54.16 -7.00 12.71
C LEU A 436 -55.63 -7.48 12.75
N TYR A 437 -55.95 -8.56 12.04
CA TYR A 437 -57.25 -9.20 12.09
C TYR A 437 -57.60 -9.66 13.51
N LEU A 438 -56.65 -10.28 14.23
CA LEU A 438 -56.86 -10.72 15.61
C LEU A 438 -57.13 -9.54 16.54
N ILE A 439 -56.40 -8.43 16.40
CA ILE A 439 -56.62 -7.20 17.17
C ILE A 439 -58.03 -6.66 16.94
N ILE A 440 -58.47 -6.54 15.68
CA ILE A 440 -59.80 -6.03 15.33
C ILE A 440 -60.90 -6.99 15.80
N LYS A 441 -60.73 -8.30 15.61
CA LYS A 441 -61.66 -9.33 16.06
C LYS A 441 -61.80 -9.34 17.58
N LEU A 442 -60.68 -9.20 18.29
CA LEU A 442 -60.66 -9.12 19.74
C LEU A 442 -61.46 -7.90 20.18
N GLN A 443 -61.18 -6.71 19.65
CA GLN A 443 -61.94 -5.48 19.92
C GLN A 443 -63.46 -5.62 19.65
N LEU A 444 -63.85 -6.26 18.55
CA LEU A 444 -65.25 -6.50 18.21
C LEU A 444 -65.93 -7.46 19.20
N ARG A 445 -65.21 -8.49 19.67
CA ARG A 445 -65.68 -9.44 20.67
C ARG A 445 -65.92 -8.78 22.03
N TRP A 446 -65.04 -7.88 22.46
CA TRP A 446 -65.22 -7.12 23.70
C TRP A 446 -66.42 -6.17 23.65
N ARG A 447 -66.79 -5.69 22.45
CA ARG A 447 -67.94 -4.79 22.24
C ARG A 447 -69.27 -5.53 22.02
N THR A 448 -69.30 -6.85 22.24
CA THR A 448 -70.47 -7.74 22.12
C THR A 448 -71.25 -7.61 20.80
N VAL A 449 -70.56 -7.28 19.70
CA VAL A 449 -71.18 -7.21 18.36
C VAL A 449 -71.11 -8.58 17.69
N ASN A 450 -72.24 -9.24 17.48
CA ASN A 450 -72.30 -10.49 16.73
C ASN A 450 -72.18 -10.23 15.22
N VAL A 451 -71.08 -10.66 14.62
CA VAL A 451 -70.79 -10.52 13.19
C VAL A 451 -70.99 -11.87 12.50
N SER A 452 -71.70 -11.89 11.37
CA SER A 452 -71.87 -13.08 10.51
C SER A 452 -70.52 -13.67 10.06
N GLN A 453 -70.42 -15.00 9.93
CA GLN A 453 -69.24 -15.74 9.48
C GLN A 453 -68.71 -15.21 8.13
N SER A 454 -69.59 -14.89 7.18
CA SER A 454 -69.22 -14.35 5.86
C SER A 454 -68.56 -12.97 5.91
N ASN A 455 -68.91 -12.15 6.90
CA ASN A 455 -68.28 -10.85 7.11
C ASN A 455 -66.91 -11.00 7.78
N LEU A 456 -66.68 -12.04 8.59
CA LEU A 456 -65.37 -12.31 9.22
C LEU A 456 -64.30 -12.70 8.20
N ASP A 457 -64.64 -13.48 7.18
CA ASP A 457 -63.70 -13.89 6.13
C ASP A 457 -63.31 -12.70 5.24
N ARG A 458 -64.27 -11.83 4.91
CA ARG A 458 -64.03 -10.58 4.20
C ARG A 458 -63.15 -9.62 5.01
N LEU A 459 -63.38 -9.51 6.31
CA LEU A 459 -62.55 -8.70 7.21
C LEU A 459 -61.10 -9.20 7.28
N PHE A 460 -60.86 -10.51 7.23
CA PHE A 460 -59.50 -11.06 7.17
C PHE A 460 -58.79 -10.65 5.87
N SER A 461 -59.46 -10.80 4.73
CA SER A 461 -58.93 -10.38 3.42
C SER A 461 -58.65 -8.86 3.39
N ASP A 462 -59.56 -8.04 3.91
CA ASP A 462 -59.40 -6.58 3.97
C ASP A 462 -58.23 -6.17 4.89
N CYS A 463 -57.97 -6.90 5.98
CA CYS A 463 -56.82 -6.65 6.87
C CYS A 463 -55.48 -7.00 6.20
N VAL A 464 -55.40 -8.15 5.53
CA VAL A 464 -54.21 -8.56 4.78
C VAL A 464 -53.92 -7.57 3.65
N TRP A 465 -54.96 -7.16 2.92
CA TRP A 465 -54.86 -6.14 1.87
C TRP A 465 -54.40 -4.78 2.42
N PHE A 466 -54.93 -4.35 3.56
CA PHE A 466 -54.54 -3.10 4.20
C PHE A 466 -53.06 -3.08 4.60
N ILE A 467 -52.52 -4.18 5.14
CA ILE A 467 -51.10 -4.31 5.47
C ILE A 467 -50.23 -4.24 4.21
N LEU A 468 -50.64 -4.92 3.13
CA LEU A 468 -49.92 -4.90 1.86
C LEU A 468 -49.86 -3.48 1.25
N VAL A 469 -50.98 -2.75 1.30
CA VAL A 469 -51.09 -1.37 0.80
C VAL A 469 -50.22 -0.39 1.61
N ILE A 470 -50.16 -0.54 2.94
CA ILE A 470 -49.27 0.26 3.80
C ILE A 470 -47.80 0.03 3.46
N LEU A 471 -47.38 -1.24 3.31
CA LEU A 471 -45.99 -1.57 2.99
C LEU A 471 -45.56 -1.00 1.63
N LEU A 472 -46.48 -0.90 0.67
CA LEU A 472 -46.26 -0.26 -0.63
C LEU A 472 -46.35 1.28 -0.60
N LYS A 473 -46.53 1.90 0.57
CA LYS A 473 -46.79 3.34 0.73
C LYS A 473 -47.98 3.84 -0.11
N GLN A 474 -48.99 3.01 -0.28
CA GLN A 474 -50.22 3.36 -0.99
C GLN A 474 -51.34 3.68 0.00
N ASN A 475 -52.33 4.45 -0.45
CA ASN A 475 -53.47 4.81 0.38
C ASN A 475 -54.51 3.68 0.38
N GLY A 476 -54.84 3.15 1.56
CA GLY A 476 -55.82 2.08 1.74
C GLY A 476 -57.01 2.49 2.60
N LYS A 477 -58.18 1.87 2.36
CA LYS A 477 -59.34 2.03 3.23
C LYS A 477 -59.16 1.14 4.46
N PHE A 478 -59.23 1.74 5.66
CA PHE A 478 -59.12 0.99 6.90
C PHE A 478 -60.42 0.21 7.18
N PRO A 479 -60.37 -1.10 7.46
CA PRO A 479 -61.56 -1.95 7.58
C PRO A 479 -62.39 -1.74 8.86
N SER A 480 -61.86 -1.04 9.87
CA SER A 480 -62.57 -0.81 11.14
C SER A 480 -63.03 0.65 11.32
N TYR A 481 -64.22 0.81 11.90
CA TYR A 481 -64.82 2.10 12.23
C TYR A 481 -64.50 2.58 13.66
N THR A 482 -63.69 1.83 14.43
CA THR A 482 -63.35 2.17 15.82
C THR A 482 -62.20 3.17 15.93
N THR A 483 -62.31 4.16 16.83
CA THR A 483 -61.27 5.18 17.06
C THR A 483 -59.96 4.57 17.59
N THR A 484 -60.06 3.57 18.47
CA THR A 484 -58.91 2.82 19.01
C THR A 484 -58.21 1.98 17.95
N GLY A 485 -58.96 1.33 17.05
CA GLY A 485 -58.43 0.61 15.90
C GLY A 485 -57.69 1.53 14.93
N ARG A 486 -58.19 2.75 14.72
CA ARG A 486 -57.53 3.76 13.88
C ARG A 486 -56.21 4.26 14.47
N MET A 487 -56.14 4.51 15.77
CA MET A 487 -54.87 4.89 16.42
C MET A 487 -53.81 3.79 16.34
N MET A 488 -54.21 2.54 16.56
CA MET A 488 -53.33 1.38 16.41
C MET A 488 -52.84 1.20 14.98
N ALA A 489 -53.71 1.38 14.00
CA ALA A 489 -53.36 1.34 12.59
C ALA A 489 -52.40 2.47 12.19
N LEU A 490 -52.59 3.68 12.73
CA LEU A 490 -51.67 4.80 12.53
C LEU A 490 -50.27 4.50 13.08
N LEU A 491 -50.17 3.99 14.31
CA LEU A 491 -48.89 3.66 14.91
C LEU A 491 -48.20 2.48 14.20
N PHE A 492 -48.97 1.46 13.81
CA PHE A 492 -48.48 0.36 13.00
C PHE A 492 -47.97 0.86 11.64
N SER A 493 -48.73 1.73 10.97
CA SER A 493 -48.32 2.32 9.69
C SER A 493 -47.04 3.15 9.83
N LEU A 494 -46.94 4.01 10.85
CA LEU A 494 -45.76 4.82 11.12
C LEU A 494 -44.52 3.94 11.36
N SER A 495 -44.64 2.91 12.20
CA SER A 495 -43.51 2.01 12.49
C SER A 495 -43.08 1.18 11.28
N ALA A 496 -44.03 0.65 10.49
CA ALA A 496 -43.73 -0.16 9.32
C ALA A 496 -43.14 0.67 8.17
N THR A 497 -43.72 1.84 7.87
CA THR A 497 -43.26 2.67 6.73
C THR A 497 -41.98 3.43 7.06
N TYR A 498 -41.87 4.03 8.25
CA TYR A 498 -40.71 4.86 8.58
C TYR A 498 -39.45 4.03 8.84
N VAL A 499 -39.56 2.90 9.55
CA VAL A 499 -38.37 2.14 9.92
C VAL A 499 -37.85 1.29 8.76
N ILE A 500 -38.73 0.64 7.99
CA ILE A 500 -38.32 -0.32 6.97
C ILE A 500 -38.15 0.37 5.61
N VAL A 501 -39.17 1.10 5.15
CA VAL A 501 -39.19 1.64 3.79
C VAL A 501 -38.26 2.85 3.65
N ASP A 502 -38.20 3.75 4.63
CA ASP A 502 -37.27 4.89 4.55
C ASP A 502 -35.81 4.45 4.70
N TYR A 503 -35.52 3.48 5.58
CA TYR A 503 -34.17 2.87 5.67
C TYR A 503 -33.77 2.20 4.37
N TYR A 504 -34.67 1.42 3.76
CA TYR A 504 -34.43 0.79 2.46
C TYR A 504 -34.15 1.86 1.38
N SER A 505 -34.97 2.92 1.33
CA SER A 505 -34.84 3.99 0.35
C SER A 505 -33.53 4.76 0.51
N ALA A 506 -33.15 5.10 1.75
CA ALA A 506 -31.90 5.79 2.05
C ALA A 506 -30.67 4.94 1.69
N THR A 507 -30.69 3.66 2.07
CA THR A 507 -29.58 2.73 1.80
C THR A 507 -29.45 2.44 0.30
N LEU A 508 -30.57 2.23 -0.40
CA LEU A 508 -30.58 2.06 -1.84
C LEU A 508 -30.03 3.30 -2.56
N THR A 509 -30.44 4.51 -2.15
CA THR A 509 -29.94 5.77 -2.73
C THR A 509 -28.44 5.87 -2.59
N SER A 510 -27.87 5.49 -1.43
CA SER A 510 -26.42 5.44 -1.20
C SER A 510 -25.71 4.44 -2.13
N ILE A 511 -26.26 3.22 -2.29
CA ILE A 511 -25.69 2.18 -3.17
C ILE A 511 -25.77 2.59 -4.66
N LEU A 512 -26.84 3.28 -5.07
CA LEU A 512 -26.99 3.77 -6.43
C LEU A 512 -26.07 4.97 -6.72
N ALA A 513 -25.81 5.81 -5.70
CA ALA A 513 -24.87 6.93 -5.82
C ALA A 513 -23.41 6.44 -5.97
N LYS A 514 -23.02 5.38 -5.24
CA LYS A 514 -21.71 4.74 -5.39
C LYS A 514 -21.88 3.23 -5.63
N PRO A 515 -21.80 2.76 -6.89
CA PRO A 515 -22.00 1.35 -7.19
C PRO A 515 -20.94 0.51 -6.47
N GLN A 516 -21.38 -0.55 -5.80
CA GLN A 516 -20.48 -1.46 -5.13
C GLN A 516 -19.66 -2.25 -6.14
N LYS A 517 -18.35 -2.30 -5.91
CA LYS A 517 -17.39 -3.10 -6.69
C LYS A 517 -17.22 -4.48 -6.05
N GLU A 518 -16.72 -5.42 -6.84
CA GLU A 518 -16.28 -6.73 -6.35
C GLU A 518 -15.14 -6.58 -5.34
N GLN A 519 -14.97 -7.57 -4.46
CA GLN A 519 -13.86 -7.55 -3.52
C GLN A 519 -12.56 -7.82 -4.26
N PRO A 520 -11.59 -6.91 -4.24
CA PRO A 520 -10.32 -7.14 -4.89
C PRO A 520 -9.47 -8.16 -4.11
N ILE A 521 -8.47 -8.72 -4.79
CA ILE A 521 -7.44 -9.57 -4.16
C ILE A 521 -6.50 -8.64 -3.40
N ARG A 522 -6.52 -8.71 -2.06
CA ARG A 522 -5.77 -7.79 -1.21
C ARG A 522 -4.45 -8.38 -0.74
N ASN A 523 -4.48 -9.66 -0.36
CA ASN A 523 -3.39 -10.31 0.35
C ASN A 523 -2.81 -11.46 -0.46
N MET A 524 -1.57 -11.84 -0.17
CA MET A 524 -0.90 -12.98 -0.80
C MET A 524 -1.64 -14.31 -0.59
N GLU A 525 -2.28 -14.50 0.57
CA GLU A 525 -3.07 -15.71 0.85
C GLU A 525 -4.25 -15.83 -0.12
N GLN A 526 -5.00 -14.73 -0.32
CA GLN A 526 -6.10 -14.68 -1.29
C GLN A 526 -5.58 -14.90 -2.72
N LEU A 527 -4.41 -14.37 -3.06
CA LEU A 527 -3.79 -14.61 -4.36
C LEU A 527 -3.51 -16.11 -4.58
N VAL A 528 -2.89 -16.77 -3.60
CA VAL A 528 -2.61 -18.22 -3.67
C VAL A 528 -3.90 -19.04 -3.78
N ASP A 529 -4.96 -18.70 -3.05
CA ASP A 529 -6.25 -19.38 -3.12
C ASP A 529 -6.93 -19.18 -4.48
N VAL A 530 -6.84 -17.97 -5.04
CA VAL A 530 -7.37 -17.65 -6.37
C VAL A 530 -6.58 -18.38 -7.46
N MET A 531 -5.25 -18.49 -7.34
CA MET A 531 -4.44 -19.29 -8.27
C MET A 531 -4.79 -20.78 -8.22
N ARG A 532 -5.14 -21.32 -7.04
CA ARG A 532 -5.55 -22.72 -6.90
C ARG A 532 -6.95 -23.00 -7.46
N SER A 533 -7.87 -22.06 -7.27
CA SER A 533 -9.30 -22.26 -7.59
C SER A 533 -9.70 -21.80 -8.99
N LYS A 534 -9.08 -20.72 -9.48
CA LYS A 534 -9.45 -20.03 -10.73
C LYS A 534 -8.30 -19.94 -11.74
N GLU A 535 -7.18 -20.62 -11.50
CA GLU A 535 -6.02 -20.72 -12.42
C GLU A 535 -5.45 -19.37 -12.92
N TYR A 536 -5.39 -18.37 -12.04
CA TYR A 536 -4.80 -17.07 -12.38
C TYR A 536 -3.34 -17.20 -12.83
N GLN A 537 -2.97 -16.43 -13.84
CA GLN A 537 -1.61 -16.35 -14.38
C GLN A 537 -0.84 -15.24 -13.69
N THR A 538 0.38 -15.54 -13.26
CA THR A 538 1.20 -14.65 -12.44
C THR A 538 2.54 -14.43 -13.12
N PHE A 539 2.88 -13.17 -13.36
CA PHE A 539 4.10 -12.76 -14.02
C PHE A 539 5.08 -12.10 -13.05
N VAL A 540 6.36 -12.32 -13.31
CA VAL A 540 7.48 -11.62 -12.66
C VAL A 540 8.53 -11.27 -13.71
N GLU A 541 9.18 -10.13 -13.56
CA GLU A 541 10.27 -9.68 -14.43
C GLU A 541 11.47 -10.65 -14.35
N LYS A 542 12.03 -11.01 -15.51
CA LYS A 542 13.24 -11.85 -15.62
C LYS A 542 14.45 -11.19 -14.96
N ASN A 543 15.27 -11.99 -14.29
CA ASN A 543 16.51 -11.55 -13.63
C ASN A 543 16.31 -10.39 -12.64
N SER A 544 15.09 -10.27 -12.09
CA SER A 544 14.73 -9.25 -11.10
C SER A 544 15.00 -9.72 -9.67
N ALA A 545 15.05 -8.78 -8.73
CA ALA A 545 15.12 -9.10 -7.31
C ALA A 545 13.89 -9.88 -6.83
N SER A 546 12.72 -9.58 -7.42
CA SER A 546 11.45 -10.26 -7.15
C SER A 546 11.51 -11.74 -7.49
N GLN A 547 12.13 -12.09 -8.63
CA GLN A 547 12.34 -13.49 -9.02
C GLN A 547 13.25 -14.22 -8.00
N SER A 548 14.40 -13.65 -7.66
CA SER A 548 15.32 -14.25 -6.66
C SER A 548 14.63 -14.40 -5.29
N MET A 549 13.79 -13.45 -4.89
CA MET A 549 13.00 -13.54 -3.67
C MET A 549 12.03 -14.73 -3.69
N LEU A 550 11.34 -14.97 -4.81
CA LEU A 550 10.41 -16.10 -4.95
C LEU A 550 11.15 -17.45 -4.96
N GLU A 551 12.32 -17.50 -5.60
CA GLU A 551 13.17 -18.70 -5.68
C GLU A 551 13.77 -19.09 -4.33
N ASN A 552 14.31 -18.10 -3.60
CA ASN A 552 15.04 -18.30 -2.35
C ASN A 552 14.15 -18.13 -1.10
N GLY A 553 12.89 -17.73 -1.27
CA GLY A 553 11.97 -17.41 -0.19
C GLY A 553 11.75 -18.59 0.77
N THR A 554 11.92 -18.35 2.08
CA THR A 554 11.76 -19.40 3.10
C THR A 554 10.32 -19.61 3.55
N GLY A 555 9.46 -18.59 3.40
CA GLY A 555 8.06 -18.60 3.82
C GLY A 555 7.22 -19.62 3.05
N GLU A 556 6.33 -20.32 3.75
CA GLU A 556 5.48 -21.36 3.17
C GLU A 556 4.59 -20.82 2.04
N LEU A 557 3.95 -19.67 2.25
CA LEU A 557 3.12 -19.01 1.23
C LEU A 557 3.93 -18.63 -0.03
N VAL A 558 5.17 -18.16 0.14
CA VAL A 558 6.05 -17.79 -0.98
C VAL A 558 6.49 -19.04 -1.76
N LYS A 559 6.83 -20.13 -1.06
CA LYS A 559 7.16 -21.42 -1.69
C LYS A 559 5.98 -22.01 -2.45
N ASP A 560 4.79 -21.89 -1.90
CA ASP A 560 3.56 -22.33 -2.55
C ASP A 560 3.24 -21.50 -3.78
N LEU A 561 3.34 -20.17 -3.68
CA LEU A 561 3.23 -19.25 -4.81
C LEU A 561 4.23 -19.61 -5.91
N TRP A 562 5.52 -19.77 -5.58
CA TRP A 562 6.56 -20.17 -6.53
C TRP A 562 6.29 -21.54 -7.17
N ARG A 563 5.71 -22.49 -6.43
CA ARG A 563 5.31 -23.81 -6.97
C ARG A 563 4.15 -23.68 -7.96
N LEU A 564 3.18 -22.81 -7.69
CA LEU A 564 2.06 -22.54 -8.59
C LEU A 564 2.52 -21.78 -9.85
N MET A 565 3.40 -20.79 -9.70
CA MET A 565 4.01 -20.05 -10.81
C MET A 565 4.76 -21.00 -11.76
N ARG A 566 5.60 -21.90 -11.22
CA ARG A 566 6.36 -22.86 -12.05
C ARG A 566 5.50 -23.89 -12.78
N ARG A 567 4.23 -24.06 -12.41
CA ARG A 567 3.29 -24.91 -13.15
C ARG A 567 2.73 -24.24 -14.40
N GLN A 568 2.79 -22.91 -14.47
CA GLN A 568 2.32 -22.14 -15.62
C GLN A 568 3.33 -22.26 -16.78
N GLN A 569 2.83 -22.21 -18.01
CA GLN A 569 3.68 -22.27 -19.22
C GLN A 569 4.56 -21.03 -19.35
N THR A 570 4.07 -19.86 -18.92
CA THR A 570 4.74 -18.57 -19.06
C THR A 570 4.49 -17.73 -17.80
N TYR A 571 5.54 -17.53 -17.00
CA TYR A 571 5.51 -16.73 -15.76
C TYR A 571 6.59 -15.63 -15.72
N LEU A 572 7.48 -15.61 -16.71
CA LEU A 572 8.62 -14.70 -16.82
C LEU A 572 8.41 -13.72 -17.97
N VAL A 573 8.47 -12.42 -17.67
CA VAL A 573 8.32 -11.33 -18.66
C VAL A 573 9.61 -10.52 -18.77
N ASP A 574 9.85 -9.93 -19.94
CA ASP A 574 11.07 -9.14 -20.17
C ASP A 574 11.00 -7.74 -19.53
N SER A 575 9.80 -7.15 -19.45
CA SER A 575 9.56 -5.85 -18.79
C SER A 575 8.25 -5.84 -18.00
N ASN A 576 8.20 -5.02 -16.94
CA ASN A 576 6.98 -4.79 -16.18
C ASN A 576 5.89 -4.13 -17.04
N GLU A 577 6.27 -3.25 -17.98
CA GLU A 577 5.31 -2.56 -18.85
C GLU A 577 4.55 -3.56 -19.75
N GLU A 578 5.23 -4.59 -20.26
CA GLU A 578 4.62 -5.65 -21.07
C GLU A 578 3.57 -6.40 -20.25
N ALA A 579 3.92 -6.83 -19.03
CA ALA A 579 2.97 -7.49 -18.14
C ALA A 579 1.82 -6.59 -17.71
N MET A 580 2.05 -5.28 -17.58
CA MET A 580 0.99 -4.33 -17.28
C MET A 580 -0.05 -4.23 -18.39
N LEU A 581 0.34 -4.34 -19.64
CA LEU A 581 -0.61 -4.41 -20.76
C LEU A 581 -1.44 -5.70 -20.71
N LEU A 582 -0.82 -6.84 -20.36
CA LEU A 582 -1.53 -8.11 -20.18
C LEU A 582 -2.57 -8.05 -19.05
N VAL A 583 -2.21 -7.46 -17.90
CA VAL A 583 -3.12 -7.28 -16.75
C VAL A 583 -4.25 -6.30 -17.06
N ARG A 584 -4.05 -5.35 -17.97
CA ARG A 584 -5.11 -4.44 -18.41
C ARG A 584 -6.14 -5.15 -19.27
N ASP A 585 -5.67 -5.98 -20.18
CA ASP A 585 -6.51 -6.56 -21.22
C ASP A 585 -7.26 -7.80 -20.71
N ARG A 586 -6.79 -8.42 -19.61
CA ARG A 586 -7.43 -9.59 -19.00
C ARG A 586 -7.43 -9.55 -17.46
N ASP A 587 -8.50 -10.07 -16.86
CA ASP A 587 -8.77 -10.05 -15.42
C ASP A 587 -8.18 -11.24 -14.63
N ASP A 588 -7.70 -12.26 -15.33
CA ASP A 588 -7.05 -13.48 -14.80
C ASP A 588 -5.52 -13.36 -14.65
N HIS A 589 -4.95 -12.19 -14.93
CA HIS A 589 -3.52 -11.94 -14.87
C HIS A 589 -3.11 -11.10 -13.66
N VAL A 590 -1.93 -11.42 -13.12
CA VAL A 590 -1.34 -10.77 -11.96
C VAL A 590 0.13 -10.50 -12.22
N LEU A 591 0.62 -9.31 -11.89
CA LEU A 591 2.02 -8.93 -11.99
C LEU A 591 2.62 -8.74 -10.59
N LEU A 592 3.76 -9.36 -10.32
CA LEU A 592 4.55 -9.18 -9.09
C LEU A 592 5.76 -8.26 -9.36
N GLY A 593 6.00 -7.31 -8.46
CA GLY A 593 7.15 -6.41 -8.58
C GLY A 593 7.22 -5.33 -7.49
N GLY A 594 8.11 -4.36 -7.72
CA GLY A 594 8.28 -3.20 -6.86
C GLY A 594 7.05 -2.31 -6.82
N ARG A 595 6.53 -2.01 -5.63
CA ARG A 595 5.29 -1.27 -5.46
C ARG A 595 5.36 0.12 -6.09
N GLU A 596 6.45 0.86 -5.90
CA GLU A 596 6.57 2.21 -6.47
C GLU A 596 6.57 2.19 -8.01
N THR A 597 7.31 1.26 -8.62
CA THR A 597 7.30 1.09 -10.10
C THR A 597 5.91 0.73 -10.60
N LEU A 598 5.25 -0.26 -10.00
CA LEU A 598 3.90 -0.66 -10.37
C LEU A 598 2.86 0.44 -10.16
N PHE A 599 3.02 1.24 -9.10
CA PHE A 599 2.12 2.35 -8.80
C PHE A 599 2.27 3.50 -9.80
N TYR A 600 3.51 3.84 -10.17
CA TYR A 600 3.78 4.84 -11.20
C TYR A 600 3.22 4.41 -12.55
N ASP A 601 3.51 3.18 -12.97
CA ASP A 601 3.03 2.66 -14.24
C ASP A 601 1.51 2.49 -14.27
N ALA A 602 0.87 2.10 -13.16
CA ALA A 602 -0.59 2.06 -13.06
C ALA A 602 -1.23 3.44 -13.28
N LYS A 603 -0.60 4.51 -12.78
CA LYS A 603 -1.05 5.88 -13.08
C LYS A 603 -0.83 6.25 -14.54
N ARG A 604 0.32 5.87 -15.11
CA ARG A 604 0.70 6.17 -16.51
C ARG A 604 -0.20 5.47 -17.53
N PHE A 605 -0.52 4.20 -17.32
CA PHE A 605 -1.37 3.39 -18.21
C PHE A 605 -2.89 3.51 -17.92
N GLY A 606 -3.25 4.20 -16.83
CA GLY A 606 -4.64 4.48 -16.44
C GLY A 606 -5.04 3.74 -15.16
N SER A 607 -5.19 4.50 -14.06
CA SER A 607 -5.41 3.94 -12.72
C SER A 607 -6.71 3.14 -12.56
N HIS A 608 -7.70 3.36 -13.43
CA HIS A 608 -8.99 2.67 -13.39
C HIS A 608 -8.94 1.21 -13.85
N TYR A 609 -7.88 0.80 -14.55
CA TYR A 609 -7.70 -0.58 -15.00
C TYR A 609 -7.03 -1.49 -13.98
N TYR A 610 -6.35 -0.90 -12.99
CA TYR A 610 -5.46 -1.66 -12.11
C TYR A 610 -5.89 -1.57 -10.65
N HIS A 611 -5.62 -2.65 -9.92
CA HIS A 611 -5.68 -2.69 -8.48
C HIS A 611 -4.33 -3.13 -7.92
N LEU A 612 -3.76 -2.29 -7.06
CA LEU A 612 -2.50 -2.56 -6.39
C LEU A 612 -2.77 -3.20 -5.02
N GLY A 613 -2.25 -4.41 -4.84
CA GLY A 613 -2.39 -5.19 -3.61
C GLY A 613 -1.69 -4.59 -2.39
N GLU A 614 -1.82 -5.28 -1.26
CA GLU A 614 -1.15 -4.89 -0.02
C GLU A 614 0.36 -5.15 -0.08
N LYS A 615 1.12 -4.49 0.81
CA LYS A 615 2.58 -4.60 0.86
C LYS A 615 2.96 -6.01 1.32
N LEU A 616 3.72 -6.74 0.51
CA LEU A 616 4.13 -8.12 0.78
C LEU A 616 5.37 -8.17 1.68
N ASN A 617 6.43 -7.48 1.25
CA ASN A 617 7.71 -7.45 1.95
C ASN A 617 8.34 -6.05 1.82
N THR A 618 9.15 -5.65 2.78
CA THR A 618 9.93 -4.41 2.71
C THR A 618 11.14 -4.58 1.80
N ARG A 619 11.40 -3.59 0.95
CA ARG A 619 12.44 -3.61 -0.07
C ARG A 619 13.22 -2.31 0.00
N TYR A 620 14.54 -2.37 -0.09
CA TYR A 620 15.37 -1.16 -0.13
C TYR A 620 16.10 -1.10 -1.46
N SER A 621 16.07 0.06 -2.11
CA SER A 621 16.86 0.33 -3.30
C SER A 621 18.04 1.23 -2.93
N ALA A 622 19.22 0.92 -3.46
CA ALA A 622 20.46 1.62 -3.14
C ALA A 622 21.37 1.65 -4.37
N VAL A 623 22.34 2.57 -4.38
CA VAL A 623 23.35 2.64 -5.45
C VAL A 623 24.35 1.50 -5.23
N ALA A 624 24.59 0.70 -6.27
CA ALA A 624 25.67 -0.27 -6.25
C ALA A 624 26.97 0.37 -6.73
N VAL A 625 28.05 0.12 -6.00
CA VAL A 625 29.40 0.54 -6.35
C VAL A 625 30.31 -0.69 -6.41
N GLN A 626 31.44 -0.54 -7.10
CA GLN A 626 32.47 -1.58 -7.14
C GLN A 626 32.92 -1.96 -5.72
N MET A 627 33.23 -3.24 -5.51
CA MET A 627 33.81 -3.72 -4.25
C MET A 627 35.10 -2.97 -3.91
N GLY A 628 35.18 -2.40 -2.71
CA GLY A 628 36.35 -1.64 -2.27
C GLY A 628 36.32 -0.16 -2.68
N CYS A 629 35.17 0.37 -3.09
CA CYS A 629 35.03 1.75 -3.54
C CYS A 629 35.51 2.75 -2.47
N PRO A 630 36.48 3.64 -2.78
CA PRO A 630 37.11 4.49 -1.77
C PRO A 630 36.26 5.71 -1.38
N TYR A 631 35.40 6.19 -2.28
CA TYR A 631 34.57 7.37 -2.08
C TYR A 631 33.15 7.06 -1.59
N MET A 632 32.83 5.80 -1.31
CA MET A 632 31.50 5.37 -0.87
C MET A 632 30.99 6.15 0.35
N GLU A 633 31.88 6.49 1.29
CA GLU A 633 31.54 7.27 2.48
C GLU A 633 31.03 8.68 2.14
N ASN A 634 31.64 9.31 1.15
CA ASN A 634 31.27 10.66 0.71
C ASN A 634 29.89 10.64 0.06
N PHE A 635 29.62 9.61 -0.74
CA PHE A 635 28.29 9.39 -1.30
C PHE A 635 27.27 9.15 -0.19
N ASN A 636 27.57 8.28 0.78
CA ASN A 636 26.67 8.00 1.90
C ASN A 636 26.31 9.25 2.71
N ILE A 637 27.30 10.08 3.07
CA ILE A 637 27.05 11.32 3.81
C ILE A 637 26.14 12.27 3.03
N ILE A 638 26.33 12.38 1.70
CA ILE A 638 25.49 13.25 0.87
C ILE A 638 24.08 12.65 0.73
N LEU A 639 23.97 11.37 0.41
CA LEU A 639 22.68 10.68 0.28
C LEU A 639 21.88 10.72 1.58
N LEU A 640 22.52 10.51 2.72
CA LEU A 640 21.89 10.63 4.04
C LEU A 640 21.34 12.05 4.27
N ARG A 641 22.12 13.09 3.97
CA ARG A 641 21.65 14.48 4.07
C ARG A 641 20.50 14.79 3.13
N LEU A 642 20.53 14.26 1.90
CA LEU A 642 19.44 14.42 0.93
C LEU A 642 18.15 13.71 1.40
N PHE A 643 18.31 12.55 2.05
CA PHE A 643 17.22 11.79 2.66
C PHE A 643 16.64 12.52 3.87
N GLU A 644 17.48 12.96 4.82
CA GLU A 644 17.07 13.71 6.01
C GLU A 644 16.39 15.05 5.68
N ALA A 645 16.83 15.72 4.61
CA ALA A 645 16.21 16.95 4.13
C ALA A 645 14.90 16.74 3.34
N GLY A 646 14.51 15.49 3.05
CA GLY A 646 13.33 15.17 2.24
C GLY A 646 13.46 15.54 0.76
N ILE A 647 14.68 15.78 0.27
CA ILE A 647 14.92 16.16 -1.14
C ILE A 647 14.61 14.98 -2.07
N ILE A 648 14.96 13.76 -1.66
CA ILE A 648 14.71 12.55 -2.46
C ILE A 648 13.20 12.32 -2.63
N ASP A 649 12.43 12.50 -1.56
CA ASP A 649 10.96 12.39 -1.59
C ASP A 649 10.37 13.47 -2.50
N LYS A 650 10.85 14.71 -2.38
CA LYS A 650 10.44 15.81 -3.26
C LYS A 650 10.69 15.51 -4.74
N ILE A 651 11.88 15.03 -5.10
CA ILE A 651 12.19 14.67 -6.49
C ILE A 651 11.21 13.60 -7.00
N THR A 652 10.89 12.62 -6.15
CA THR A 652 9.93 11.56 -6.48
C THR A 652 8.52 12.12 -6.68
N ASP A 653 8.05 12.99 -5.78
CA ASP A 653 6.74 13.65 -5.89
C ASP A 653 6.63 14.54 -7.13
N ASP A 654 7.72 15.23 -7.50
CA ASP A 654 7.76 16.06 -8.71
C ASP A 654 7.62 15.20 -9.99
N GLU A 655 8.22 14.00 -10.05
CA GLU A 655 7.99 13.06 -11.16
C GLU A 655 6.52 12.60 -11.27
N TYR A 656 5.86 12.38 -10.13
CA TYR A 656 4.43 12.05 -10.10
C TYR A 656 3.56 13.23 -10.58
N ARG A 657 3.93 14.47 -10.24
CA ARG A 657 3.24 15.68 -10.71
C ARG A 657 3.42 15.88 -12.21
N ASP A 658 4.63 15.68 -12.72
CA ASP A 658 4.94 15.77 -14.14
C ASP A 658 4.11 14.75 -14.95
N LEU A 659 3.92 13.54 -14.43
CA LEU A 659 3.03 12.53 -15.03
C LEU A 659 1.58 13.02 -15.12
N VAL A 660 1.03 13.57 -14.03
CA VAL A 660 -0.37 14.07 -14.00
C VAL A 660 -0.56 15.19 -15.03
N ASN A 661 0.39 16.13 -15.10
CA ASN A 661 0.37 17.21 -16.08
C ASN A 661 0.38 16.66 -17.51
N GLN A 662 1.23 15.67 -17.80
CA GLN A 662 1.28 15.02 -19.12
C GLN A 662 -0.05 14.33 -19.48
N VAL A 663 -0.67 13.62 -18.54
CA VAL A 663 -1.98 12.95 -18.75
C VAL A 663 -3.10 13.98 -18.98
N GLN A 664 -3.10 15.11 -18.25
CA GLN A 664 -4.07 16.20 -18.44
C GLN A 664 -3.90 16.89 -19.81
N ILE A 665 -2.67 17.15 -20.24
CA ILE A 665 -2.40 17.72 -21.57
C ILE A 665 -2.82 16.73 -22.68
N SER A 666 -2.57 15.44 -22.49
CA SER A 666 -2.96 14.38 -23.42
C SER A 666 -4.49 14.26 -23.57
N SER A 667 -5.23 14.34 -22.46
CA SER A 667 -6.70 14.32 -22.48
C SER A 667 -7.31 15.60 -23.06
N THR A 668 -6.71 16.76 -22.77
CA THR A 668 -7.14 18.05 -23.33
C THR A 668 -6.91 18.10 -24.83
N SER A 669 -5.73 17.67 -25.31
CA SER A 669 -5.38 17.64 -26.74
C SER A 669 -6.30 16.71 -27.55
N LEU A 670 -6.68 15.54 -27.01
CA LEU A 670 -7.68 14.65 -27.61
C LEU A 670 -9.08 15.29 -27.71
N SER A 671 -9.46 16.11 -26.72
CA SER A 671 -10.74 16.85 -26.72
C SER A 671 -10.78 18.00 -27.73
N THR A 672 -9.65 18.67 -27.96
CA THR A 672 -9.51 19.69 -29.03
C THR A 672 -9.44 19.08 -30.43
N ALA A 673 -8.84 17.89 -30.59
CA ALA A 673 -8.82 17.19 -31.88
C ALA A 673 -10.21 16.68 -32.29
N SER A 674 -11.05 16.30 -31.32
CA SER A 674 -12.45 15.89 -31.57
C SER A 674 -13.44 17.05 -31.70
N SER A 675 -13.08 18.26 -31.27
CA SER A 675 -13.88 19.48 -31.48
C SER A 675 -13.47 20.28 -32.71
N ALA A 676 -12.31 20.01 -33.31
CA ALA A 676 -11.90 20.61 -34.58
C ALA A 676 -12.78 20.20 -35.79
N ASP A 677 -13.51 19.07 -35.69
CA ASP A 677 -14.49 18.65 -36.69
C ASP A 677 -15.91 19.22 -36.45
N SER A 678 -16.09 20.09 -35.43
CA SER A 678 -17.41 20.67 -35.11
C SER A 678 -17.36 22.11 -34.56
N ALA A 679 -16.45 22.95 -35.06
CA ALA A 679 -16.39 24.36 -34.73
C ALA A 679 -16.82 25.27 -35.90
N ALA A 680 -18.11 25.29 -36.18
CA ALA A 680 -18.80 26.50 -36.64
C ALA A 680 -20.05 26.66 -35.77
N ILE A 681 -20.22 27.86 -35.20
CA ILE A 681 -21.38 28.33 -34.40
C ILE A 681 -21.26 28.03 -32.89
N ASP A 682 -20.53 28.86 -32.15
CA ASP A 682 -21.10 29.93 -31.30
C ASP A 682 -20.09 30.38 -30.23
N ASN A 683 -19.64 31.62 -30.38
CA ASN A 683 -18.93 32.38 -29.34
C ASN A 683 -19.95 33.18 -28.54
N ALA A 684 -20.13 32.88 -27.25
CA ALA A 684 -20.50 33.88 -26.23
C ALA A 684 -20.59 33.24 -24.84
N ALA A 685 -19.58 33.52 -24.00
CA ALA A 685 -19.70 33.88 -22.58
C ALA A 685 -18.37 33.55 -21.90
N ALA A 686 -17.49 34.54 -21.88
CA ALA A 686 -16.40 34.61 -20.93
C ALA A 686 -17.02 34.90 -19.56
N ASP A 687 -16.62 34.14 -18.53
CA ASP A 687 -16.52 34.70 -17.20
C ASP A 687 -15.21 34.23 -16.56
N VAL A 688 -14.41 35.25 -16.29
CA VAL A 688 -13.09 35.24 -15.68
C VAL A 688 -13.30 35.31 -14.16
N SER A 689 -12.68 34.41 -13.42
CA SER A 689 -12.29 34.71 -12.04
C SER A 689 -10.96 34.04 -11.74
N SER A 690 -9.89 34.78 -12.08
CA SER A 690 -8.59 34.69 -11.45
C SER A 690 -8.68 35.26 -10.03
N SER A 691 -8.23 34.52 -9.04
CA SER A 691 -7.70 35.09 -7.81
C SER A 691 -6.61 34.18 -7.26
N THR A 692 -5.38 34.65 -7.42
CA THR A 692 -4.22 34.37 -6.57
C THR A 692 -4.53 34.70 -5.13
N GLU A 693 -4.13 33.82 -4.19
CA GLU A 693 -3.54 34.22 -2.93
C GLU A 693 -2.73 33.03 -2.37
N ASP A 694 -1.46 33.31 -2.11
CA ASP A 694 -0.53 32.49 -1.36
C ASP A 694 -1.01 32.35 0.08
N ASP A 695 -0.93 31.15 0.66
CA ASP A 695 -0.53 31.02 2.05
C ASP A 695 0.12 29.65 2.30
N ASN A 696 1.22 29.75 3.03
CA ASN A 696 2.21 28.74 3.32
C ASN A 696 1.81 28.07 4.64
N ASP A 697 1.57 26.76 4.64
CA ASP A 697 1.70 25.92 5.84
C ASP A 697 2.01 24.47 5.43
N GLY A 698 3.17 24.00 5.89
CA GLY A 698 3.60 22.63 5.72
C GLY A 698 2.97 21.72 6.76
N GLU A 699 2.22 20.71 6.33
CA GLU A 699 2.22 19.37 6.92
C GLU A 699 1.39 18.39 6.06
N SER A 700 1.91 17.18 5.91
CA SER A 700 1.23 15.98 5.40
C SER A 700 0.87 15.93 3.90
N VAL A 701 1.87 15.64 3.06
CA VAL A 701 1.62 14.92 1.80
C VAL A 701 1.25 13.48 2.16
N SER A 702 -0.03 13.29 2.48
CA SER A 702 -0.63 11.97 2.50
C SER A 702 -2.07 12.10 2.02
N LYS A 703 -2.37 11.41 0.91
CA LYS A 703 -3.73 11.09 0.42
C LYS A 703 -4.59 12.25 -0.09
N THR A 704 -4.25 12.86 -1.23
CA THR A 704 -5.19 13.82 -1.87
C THR A 704 -5.06 13.92 -3.40
N SER A 705 -4.69 12.85 -4.11
CA SER A 705 -4.74 12.85 -5.59
C SER A 705 -5.52 11.67 -6.22
N ASP A 706 -6.12 10.79 -5.41
CA ASP A 706 -7.14 9.83 -5.88
C ASP A 706 -8.58 10.38 -5.73
N GLU A 707 -8.75 11.55 -5.10
CA GLU A 707 -10.07 12.08 -4.72
C GLU A 707 -10.72 13.00 -5.77
N THR A 708 -9.99 13.50 -6.75
CA THR A 708 -10.51 14.52 -7.68
C THR A 708 -11.36 13.92 -8.81
N ASP A 709 -11.06 12.69 -9.26
CA ASP A 709 -11.85 12.03 -10.31
C ASP A 709 -13.02 11.18 -9.77
N GLU A 710 -13.01 10.79 -8.49
CA GLU A 710 -14.16 10.13 -7.84
C GLU A 710 -15.32 11.10 -7.51
N LYS A 711 -15.11 12.43 -7.59
CA LYS A 711 -16.12 13.43 -7.20
C LYS A 711 -17.16 13.79 -8.25
N LYS A 712 -17.04 13.31 -9.49
CA LYS A 712 -18.08 13.55 -10.51
C LYS A 712 -19.20 12.53 -10.35
N MET A 713 -20.26 12.92 -9.65
CA MET A 713 -21.50 12.13 -9.56
C MET A 713 -21.94 11.75 -10.98
N LYS A 714 -21.81 10.48 -11.34
CA LYS A 714 -22.27 10.00 -12.65
C LYS A 714 -23.80 10.06 -12.67
N PRO A 715 -24.42 10.61 -13.73
CA PRO A 715 -25.87 10.57 -13.86
C PRO A 715 -26.32 9.10 -13.89
N LEU A 716 -27.43 8.81 -13.22
CA LEU A 716 -27.96 7.45 -13.14
C LEU A 716 -28.31 6.95 -14.55
N SER A 717 -27.56 5.96 -15.04
CA SER A 717 -27.82 5.33 -16.33
C SER A 717 -29.06 4.41 -16.25
N MET A 718 -29.55 3.92 -17.40
CA MET A 718 -30.64 2.93 -17.43
C MET A 718 -30.26 1.57 -16.84
N LYS A 719 -28.97 1.25 -16.78
CA LYS A 719 -28.43 -0.04 -16.30
C LYS A 719 -28.85 -0.40 -14.85
N PRO A 720 -28.72 0.47 -13.83
CA PRO A 720 -29.17 0.15 -12.47
C PRO A 720 -30.69 -0.01 -12.33
N LEU A 721 -31.48 0.53 -13.25
CA LEU A 721 -32.95 0.46 -13.19
C LEU A 721 -33.51 -0.82 -13.84
N GLN A 722 -32.69 -1.59 -14.55
CA GLN A 722 -33.12 -2.82 -15.24
C GLN A 722 -33.83 -3.82 -14.31
N GLY A 723 -33.36 -3.94 -13.07
CA GLY A 723 -33.98 -4.80 -12.06
C GLY A 723 -35.47 -4.48 -11.82
N CYS A 724 -35.85 -3.20 -11.79
CA CYS A 724 -37.24 -2.78 -11.61
C CYS A 724 -38.12 -3.24 -12.77
N PHE A 725 -37.63 -3.12 -14.00
CA PHE A 725 -38.35 -3.55 -15.20
C PHE A 725 -38.53 -5.07 -15.24
N TYR A 726 -37.53 -5.85 -14.82
CA TYR A 726 -37.68 -7.31 -14.72
C TYR A 726 -38.75 -7.71 -13.69
N ILE A 727 -38.76 -7.08 -12.52
CA ILE A 727 -39.79 -7.36 -11.49
C ILE A 727 -41.19 -7.02 -12.00
N LEU A 728 -41.34 -5.89 -12.69
CA LEU A 728 -42.61 -5.46 -13.29
C LEU A 728 -43.11 -6.45 -14.36
N LEU A 729 -42.21 -6.93 -15.23
CA LEU A 729 -42.55 -7.93 -16.26
C LEU A 729 -42.97 -9.26 -15.63
N ILE A 730 -42.25 -9.74 -14.62
CA ILE A 730 -42.62 -10.95 -13.86
C ILE A 730 -43.99 -10.76 -13.20
N GLY A 731 -44.26 -9.59 -12.63
CA GLY A 731 -45.55 -9.25 -12.03
C GLY A 731 -46.71 -9.34 -13.01
N TYR A 732 -46.55 -8.82 -14.23
CA TYR A 732 -47.58 -8.94 -15.28
C TYR A 732 -47.83 -10.39 -15.72
N ILE A 733 -46.76 -11.18 -15.87
CA ILE A 733 -46.89 -12.60 -16.21
C ILE A 733 -47.66 -13.34 -15.11
N LEU A 734 -47.30 -13.11 -13.84
CA LEU A 734 -47.93 -13.76 -12.70
C LEU A 734 -49.40 -13.33 -12.55
N SER A 735 -49.70 -12.05 -12.74
CA SER A 735 -51.07 -11.54 -12.77
C SER A 735 -51.90 -12.15 -13.91
N THR A 736 -51.29 -12.34 -15.08
CA THR A 736 -51.96 -12.97 -16.23
C THR A 736 -52.26 -14.44 -15.96
N ILE A 737 -51.33 -15.15 -15.32
CA ILE A 737 -51.54 -16.55 -14.91
C ILE A 737 -52.66 -16.63 -13.86
N VAL A 738 -52.65 -15.77 -12.84
CA VAL A 738 -53.71 -15.74 -11.81
C VAL A 738 -55.07 -15.47 -12.46
N PHE A 739 -55.15 -14.47 -13.33
CA PHE A 739 -56.37 -14.16 -14.08
C PHE A 739 -56.83 -15.35 -14.94
N LEU A 740 -55.90 -16.02 -15.63
CA LEU A 740 -56.23 -17.21 -16.43
C LEU A 740 -56.73 -18.37 -15.55
N THR A 741 -56.13 -18.59 -14.37
CA THR A 741 -56.58 -19.63 -13.44
C THR A 741 -57.94 -19.31 -12.83
N GLU A 742 -58.25 -18.04 -12.56
CA GLU A 742 -59.57 -17.59 -12.11
C GLU A 742 -60.59 -17.79 -13.23
N TYR A 743 -60.26 -17.36 -14.45
CA TYR A 743 -61.10 -17.54 -15.63
C TYR A 743 -61.40 -19.01 -15.93
N LEU A 744 -60.41 -19.90 -15.80
CA LEU A 744 -60.59 -21.35 -15.97
C LEU A 744 -61.37 -22.00 -14.83
N LYS A 745 -61.40 -21.39 -13.64
CA LYS A 745 -62.17 -21.87 -12.49
C LYS A 745 -63.62 -21.38 -12.53
N ASP A 746 -63.85 -20.18 -13.06
CA ASP A 746 -65.16 -19.57 -13.27
C ASP A 746 -65.77 -19.95 -14.63
N SER A 747 -65.06 -20.69 -15.50
CA SER A 747 -65.65 -21.22 -16.73
C SER A 747 -66.72 -22.26 -16.37
N PRO A 748 -67.99 -22.04 -16.75
CA PRO A 748 -69.09 -22.92 -16.35
C PRO A 748 -68.87 -24.32 -16.93
N THR A 749 -69.02 -25.36 -16.10
CA THR A 749 -69.24 -26.70 -16.62
C THR A 749 -70.56 -26.68 -17.42
N PRO A 750 -70.62 -27.28 -18.63
CA PRO A 750 -71.79 -27.18 -19.51
C PRO A 750 -73.10 -27.73 -18.91
N ASP A 751 -73.05 -28.43 -17.78
CA ASP A 751 -74.21 -29.00 -17.09
C ASP A 751 -74.91 -28.01 -16.13
N GLU A 752 -74.25 -26.93 -15.68
CA GLU A 752 -74.84 -26.00 -14.71
C GLU A 752 -75.75 -24.93 -15.35
N ASP A 753 -75.56 -24.64 -16.64
CA ASP A 753 -76.37 -23.65 -17.37
C ASP A 753 -77.80 -24.16 -17.65
N LEU A 754 -78.00 -25.47 -17.80
CA LEU A 754 -79.35 -26.05 -18.00
C LEU A 754 -80.23 -25.94 -16.74
N THR A 755 -79.65 -25.94 -15.55
CA THR A 755 -80.41 -25.82 -14.29
C THR A 755 -80.76 -24.36 -13.95
N LYS A 756 -79.90 -23.41 -14.30
CA LYS A 756 -80.15 -21.97 -14.10
C LYS A 756 -81.14 -21.39 -15.13
N VAL A 757 -81.17 -21.93 -16.36
CA VAL A 757 -82.18 -21.57 -17.37
C VAL A 757 -83.55 -22.21 -17.06
N ALA A 758 -83.59 -23.43 -16.51
CA ALA A 758 -84.85 -24.07 -16.09
C ALA A 758 -85.51 -23.38 -14.88
N ALA A 759 -84.74 -22.75 -13.99
CA ALA A 759 -85.27 -22.02 -12.84
C ALA A 759 -86.00 -20.71 -13.20
N TYR A 760 -85.78 -20.15 -14.39
CA TYR A 760 -86.47 -18.95 -14.88
C TYR A 760 -87.87 -19.22 -15.48
N TYR A 761 -88.25 -20.49 -15.67
CA TYR A 761 -89.52 -20.89 -16.28
C TYR A 761 -90.54 -21.52 -15.31
N THR A 762 -90.36 -21.36 -13.99
CA THR A 762 -91.43 -21.71 -13.03
C THR A 762 -92.31 -20.48 -12.74
N PRO A 763 -93.64 -20.56 -12.95
CA PRO A 763 -94.53 -19.45 -12.64
C PRO A 763 -94.61 -19.21 -11.11
N PRO A 764 -94.57 -17.95 -10.63
CA PRO A 764 -94.68 -17.66 -9.21
C PRO A 764 -96.11 -17.90 -8.68
N PRO A 765 -96.29 -18.27 -7.40
CA PRO A 765 -97.60 -18.46 -6.78
C PRO A 765 -98.42 -17.15 -6.72
N PRO A 766 -99.76 -17.23 -6.70
CA PRO A 766 -100.68 -16.12 -7.01
C PRO A 766 -100.73 -14.96 -5.97
N ASP A 767 -100.02 -15.05 -4.84
CA ASP A 767 -100.16 -14.08 -3.74
C ASP A 767 -99.28 -12.81 -3.87
N ILE A 768 -98.29 -12.80 -4.76
CA ILE A 768 -97.36 -11.66 -4.92
C ILE A 768 -97.99 -10.50 -5.73
N TYR A 769 -98.99 -10.81 -6.57
CA TYR A 769 -99.72 -9.79 -7.34
C TYR A 769 -100.69 -8.97 -6.48
N ALA A 770 -101.17 -9.50 -5.35
CA ALA A 770 -102.05 -8.77 -4.44
C ALA A 770 -101.29 -7.69 -3.62
N ILE A 771 -100.08 -8.03 -3.16
CA ILE A 771 -99.25 -7.14 -2.32
C ILE A 771 -98.67 -5.99 -3.14
N SER A 772 -98.21 -6.27 -4.36
CA SER A 772 -97.66 -5.25 -5.27
C SER A 772 -98.71 -4.22 -5.72
N ARG A 773 -99.98 -4.64 -5.89
CA ARG A 773 -101.09 -3.74 -6.25
C ARG A 773 -101.50 -2.84 -5.09
N GLN A 774 -101.45 -3.33 -3.85
CA GLN A 774 -101.69 -2.54 -2.64
C GLN A 774 -100.60 -1.48 -2.41
N LEU A 775 -99.34 -1.83 -2.70
CA LEU A 775 -98.17 -0.95 -2.53
C LEU A 775 -98.12 0.14 -3.61
N LEU A 776 -98.47 -0.18 -4.86
CA LEU A 776 -98.65 0.79 -5.95
C LEU A 776 -99.85 1.73 -5.71
N TYR A 777 -100.95 1.23 -5.12
CA TYR A 777 -102.09 2.07 -4.74
C TYR A 777 -101.72 3.07 -3.62
N ASN A 778 -100.93 2.64 -2.63
CA ASN A 778 -100.46 3.50 -1.54
C ASN A 778 -99.41 4.53 -1.97
N MET A 779 -98.51 4.18 -2.89
CA MET A 779 -97.55 5.15 -3.46
C MET A 779 -98.22 6.19 -4.36
N ARG A 780 -99.26 5.82 -5.13
CA ARG A 780 -100.04 6.76 -5.95
C ARG A 780 -100.86 7.76 -5.12
N ARG A 781 -101.30 7.34 -3.92
CA ARG A 781 -102.02 8.20 -2.94
C ARG A 781 -101.10 9.16 -2.18
N HIS A 782 -99.83 8.82 -1.98
CA HIS A 782 -98.85 9.71 -1.35
C HIS A 782 -98.31 10.78 -2.31
N HIS A 783 -98.17 10.47 -3.60
CA HIS A 783 -97.71 11.42 -4.61
C HIS A 783 -98.74 12.50 -4.99
N THR A 784 -100.04 12.24 -4.79
CA THR A 784 -101.13 13.18 -5.12
C THR A 784 -101.48 14.16 -4.00
N ARG A 785 -100.86 14.05 -2.81
CA ARG A 785 -101.05 14.98 -1.68
C ARG A 785 -99.97 16.07 -1.54
N ARG A 786 -98.93 16.09 -2.40
CA ARG A 786 -97.83 17.07 -2.33
C ARG A 786 -97.85 18.18 -3.40
N ILE A 787 -98.92 18.31 -4.18
CA ILE A 787 -99.06 19.34 -5.22
C ILE A 787 -100.33 20.17 -4.95
N LYS A 788 -100.16 21.23 -4.14
CA LYS A 788 -101.03 22.39 -3.81
C LYS A 788 -100.46 22.90 -2.46
N GLU A 789 -99.63 23.95 -2.36
CA GLU A 789 -99.87 25.39 -2.62
C GLU A 789 -98.53 26.18 -2.43
N PRO A 790 -98.47 27.51 -2.71
CA PRO A 790 -97.35 28.15 -3.41
C PRO A 790 -96.36 28.98 -2.56
N ASP A 791 -95.27 29.38 -3.26
CA ASP A 791 -94.40 30.55 -3.13
C ASP A 791 -93.78 30.94 -1.77
N THR A 792 -92.44 30.90 -1.69
CA THR A 792 -91.57 32.08 -1.42
C THR A 792 -90.08 31.69 -1.39
N ILE A 793 -89.29 32.39 -2.20
CA ILE A 793 -87.81 32.50 -2.18
C ILE A 793 -87.47 33.62 -1.15
N PRO A 794 -86.41 33.55 -0.29
CA PRO A 794 -85.05 33.76 -0.79
C PRO A 794 -83.83 33.10 -0.10
N ALA A 795 -82.82 32.93 -0.95
CA ALA A 795 -81.38 33.14 -0.74
C ALA A 795 -80.60 32.30 0.29
N ARG A 796 -79.73 31.41 -0.23
CA ARG A 796 -78.27 31.58 -0.02
C ARG A 796 -77.45 30.88 -1.10
N ARG A 797 -76.59 31.70 -1.70
CA ARG A 797 -75.61 31.38 -2.73
C ARG A 797 -74.37 30.72 -2.12
N SER A 798 -73.57 30.18 -3.04
CA SER A 798 -72.11 30.00 -2.98
C SER A 798 -71.62 28.70 -2.36
N LEU A 799 -71.06 27.84 -3.23
CA LEU A 799 -69.83 27.06 -3.03
C LEU A 799 -69.52 26.18 -4.25
N TRP A 800 -70.52 25.89 -5.11
CA TRP A 800 -70.37 24.98 -6.24
C TRP A 800 -69.88 25.59 -7.57
N ARG A 801 -69.71 26.92 -7.65
CA ARG A 801 -69.16 27.59 -8.86
C ARG A 801 -67.66 27.91 -8.80
N GLN A 802 -66.97 27.60 -7.69
CA GLN A 802 -65.51 27.77 -7.62
C GLN A 802 -64.73 26.47 -7.93
N PHE A 803 -65.39 25.31 -8.00
CA PHE A 803 -64.69 24.05 -8.21
C PHE A 803 -64.54 23.64 -9.68
N TRP A 804 -65.24 24.29 -10.61
CA TRP A 804 -65.26 23.89 -12.02
C TRP A 804 -64.33 24.70 -12.95
N VAL A 805 -63.62 25.71 -12.44
CA VAL A 805 -62.72 26.56 -13.23
C VAL A 805 -61.23 26.24 -13.02
N TRP A 806 -60.88 25.33 -12.10
CA TRP A 806 -59.48 24.98 -11.82
C TRP A 806 -58.95 23.75 -12.57
N ARG A 807 -59.79 22.98 -13.28
CA ARG A 807 -59.39 21.75 -13.99
C ARG A 807 -59.24 21.90 -15.51
N GLN A 808 -58.87 23.09 -16.00
CA GLN A 808 -58.28 23.26 -17.33
C GLN A 808 -57.31 24.45 -17.33
N ARG A 809 -56.04 24.18 -16.98
CA ARG A 809 -54.79 24.84 -17.45
C ARG A 809 -53.60 24.44 -16.56
N LYS A 810 -53.02 23.27 -16.81
CA LYS A 810 -51.58 22.95 -16.91
C LYS A 810 -51.41 21.45 -17.06
#